data_AF-A0A357G5L4-F1
#
_entry.id   AF-A0A357G5L4-F1
#
_cell.length_a   1.000
_cell.length_b   1.000
_cell.length_c   1.000
_cell.angle_alpha   90.00
_cell.angle_beta   90.00
_cell.angle_gamma   90.00
#
_symmetry.space_group_name_H-M   'P 1'
#
loop_
_entity.id
_entity.type
_entity.pdbx_description
1 polymer ?
#
loop_
_entity_poly.entity_id
_entity_poly.type
_entity_poly.pdbx_seq_one_letter_code
_entity_poly.pdbx_strand_id
1 'polypeptide(L)'
;MQKIKKIILYAAISFFMLMPIKYLLAFEPEDLDQYGGYKGITFPATGNFYTTKADDQWWVVTPEGNAMFMTGIGAVNLNGGPDSEGLSYSDHVQNKYQSLIEENDSFGSNWQDRWAYYTRKRLKEWGFNHLGTFAFPPASAKFDSDGNMSSQEMGNLPDNKMPQVITNRAGRDSMGADKEWRVKNIYGPVFTLVQGSRPFFPDVFDPKFKESQEYAASISNKDSQWIVFVFMDQTDEMRGVDITHNHLGFVSMATNFKMQEDSRGFLGAQTYSDSKMYTKYAARDFLREKYSTLEALNSAWGTSYTSWDSDGGWGAGTGVLDENGSNLGADWGKENPQGIVSHPAVKEDLEKFAEKIMRKWYKTVYEAFKSSGSKHILSTNNFGTPKEYCYKGMISEDGNEVYADLVAVQLDPEAGKWSDILEKPFSAFNLDGFFTAENDSPLGYSGTVSSFTFDDVAKTITVTCDDCNFYWAGNPLFSPVHNFRIQFSSLPETIIRGATESPQHYRSAPPADFIDNKTFIVRESGYYNGKYTELRDAIKIGDSFKRVVFFNNGPFETQEERGQAYASQLQGAVLEQSPKGTYFKVGAHLWQWKDNSYFFWEIYNFGLVTHRDNAYDGQEACFDEGTDSNGFTRLAETRPPHINSDCFGNYIKSVSDANFSIYSLRPNTVPDDPAPNIVTATYNLSNFISLIDNWLQTGDENSDVNLDSAINTRDLGIMMSNWSN
;
A
#
# COMPACT_ATOMS: atom_id res chain seq x y z
N MET A 1 -11.72 27.08 26.62
CA MET A 1 -12.47 25.88 26.17
C MET A 1 -11.75 25.04 25.12
N GLN A 2 -11.12 25.61 24.08
CA GLN A 2 -10.31 24.82 23.10
C GLN A 2 -9.06 24.13 23.69
N LYS A 3 -8.40 24.72 24.70
CA LYS A 3 -7.27 24.07 25.39
C LYS A 3 -7.67 22.88 26.28
N ILE A 4 -8.89 22.90 26.83
CA ILE A 4 -9.42 21.80 27.67
C ILE A 4 -9.91 20.64 26.79
N LYS A 5 -10.50 20.92 25.61
CA LYS A 5 -10.81 19.88 24.61
C LYS A 5 -9.55 19.20 24.04
N LYS A 6 -8.43 19.92 23.88
CA LYS A 6 -7.14 19.32 23.49
C LYS A 6 -6.58 18.41 24.58
N ILE A 7 -6.62 18.80 25.85
CA ILE A 7 -6.14 17.96 26.96
C ILE A 7 -6.99 16.69 27.12
N ILE A 8 -8.30 16.75 26.87
CA ILE A 8 -9.19 15.57 26.91
C ILE A 8 -8.97 14.65 25.70
N LEU A 9 -8.64 15.20 24.52
CA LEU A 9 -8.27 14.40 23.34
C LEU A 9 -6.90 13.73 23.50
N TYR A 10 -5.92 14.42 24.09
CA TYR A 10 -4.61 13.84 24.42
C TYR A 10 -4.70 12.85 25.58
N ALA A 11 -5.56 13.09 26.58
CA ALA A 11 -5.82 12.12 27.63
C ALA A 11 -6.54 10.88 27.11
N ALA A 12 -7.48 11.00 26.16
CA ALA A 12 -8.11 9.84 25.52
C ALA A 12 -7.08 9.03 24.70
N ILE A 13 -6.23 9.69 23.91
CA ILE A 13 -5.19 9.02 23.11
C ILE A 13 -4.11 8.38 24.01
N SER A 14 -3.72 9.02 25.12
CA SER A 14 -2.77 8.46 26.09
C SER A 14 -3.38 7.40 27.03
N PHE A 15 -4.70 7.37 27.23
CA PHE A 15 -5.37 6.36 28.04
C PHE A 15 -5.65 5.07 27.23
N PHE A 16 -5.81 5.18 25.90
CA PHE A 16 -5.89 4.02 25.01
C PHE A 16 -4.52 3.37 24.70
N MET A 17 -3.40 4.06 24.94
CA MET A 17 -2.03 3.50 24.81
C MET A 17 -1.61 2.55 25.95
N LEU A 18 -2.41 2.39 27.00
CA LEU A 18 -2.03 1.66 28.21
C LEU A 18 -2.94 0.47 28.54
N MET A 19 -3.76 -0.01 27.60
CA MET A 19 -4.29 -1.37 27.75
C MET A 19 -3.13 -2.35 27.55
N PRO A 20 -2.71 -3.13 28.56
CA PRO A 20 -1.90 -4.29 28.28
C PRO A 20 -2.74 -5.20 27.39
N ILE A 21 -2.25 -5.49 26.18
CA ILE A 21 -2.80 -6.38 25.14
C ILE A 21 -3.16 -7.79 25.67
N LYS A 22 -2.85 -8.10 26.93
CA LYS A 22 -2.96 -9.42 27.55
C LYS A 22 -4.38 -9.97 27.76
N TYR A 23 -5.47 -9.24 27.47
CA TYR A 23 -6.83 -9.73 27.74
C TYR A 23 -7.90 -9.38 26.69
N LEU A 24 -7.53 -9.12 25.43
CA LEU A 24 -8.47 -9.43 24.35
C LEU A 24 -8.36 -10.93 24.09
N LEU A 25 -9.49 -11.63 24.11
CA LEU A 25 -9.55 -13.00 23.60
C LEU A 25 -9.16 -12.94 22.12
N ALA A 26 -7.89 -13.22 21.84
CA ALA A 26 -7.43 -13.53 20.49
C ALA A 26 -8.24 -14.74 20.02
N PHE A 27 -8.74 -14.71 18.78
CA PHE A 27 -9.34 -15.91 18.22
C PHE A 27 -8.23 -16.91 17.93
N GLU A 28 -8.50 -18.19 18.16
CA GLU A 28 -7.52 -19.25 17.95
C GLU A 28 -7.61 -19.77 16.50
N PRO A 29 -6.56 -20.41 15.96
CA PRO A 29 -6.59 -20.97 14.61
C PRO A 29 -7.78 -21.92 14.33
N GLU A 30 -8.27 -22.65 15.34
CA GLU A 30 -9.47 -23.48 15.26
C GLU A 30 -10.77 -22.71 15.00
N ASP A 31 -10.83 -21.42 15.33
CA ASP A 31 -11.97 -20.54 15.06
C ASP A 31 -12.06 -20.15 13.58
N LEU A 32 -11.01 -20.41 12.79
CA LEU A 32 -10.97 -20.14 11.36
C LEU A 32 -11.34 -21.37 10.53
N ASP A 33 -12.01 -21.14 9.40
CA ASP A 33 -12.18 -22.14 8.37
C ASP A 33 -10.89 -22.36 7.55
N GLN A 34 -10.92 -23.30 6.61
CA GLN A 34 -9.73 -23.62 5.80
C GLN A 34 -9.25 -22.45 4.92
N TYR A 35 -10.10 -21.44 4.71
CA TYR A 35 -9.83 -20.24 3.93
C TYR A 35 -9.48 -19.03 4.81
N GLY A 36 -9.38 -19.20 6.13
CA GLY A 36 -9.05 -18.12 7.06
C GLY A 36 -10.22 -17.19 7.42
N GLY A 37 -11.46 -17.61 7.16
CA GLY A 37 -12.67 -16.93 7.62
C GLY A 37 -13.09 -17.35 9.03
N TYR A 38 -13.58 -16.41 9.81
CA TYR A 38 -14.00 -16.61 11.20
C TYR A 38 -15.38 -17.27 11.30
N LYS A 39 -15.44 -18.46 11.90
CA LYS A 39 -16.65 -19.28 12.01
C LYS A 39 -17.75 -18.69 12.90
N GLY A 40 -17.41 -17.69 13.73
CA GLY A 40 -18.38 -17.02 14.59
C GLY A 40 -19.36 -16.12 13.85
N ILE A 41 -19.09 -15.76 12.59
CA ILE A 41 -19.95 -14.91 11.76
C ILE A 41 -20.15 -15.60 10.42
N THR A 42 -21.39 -15.99 10.13
CA THR A 42 -21.73 -16.86 8.99
C THR A 42 -22.73 -16.22 8.02
N PHE A 43 -22.62 -16.65 6.77
CA PHE A 43 -23.39 -16.24 5.60
C PHE A 43 -23.60 -17.45 4.69
N PRO A 44 -24.44 -17.35 3.63
CA PRO A 44 -24.58 -18.43 2.67
C PRO A 44 -23.25 -18.84 2.02
N ALA A 45 -22.94 -20.14 2.05
CA ALA A 45 -21.79 -20.71 1.36
C ALA A 45 -22.05 -20.79 -0.15
N THR A 46 -21.21 -20.15 -0.97
CA THR A 46 -21.35 -20.12 -2.44
C THR A 46 -20.28 -20.94 -3.17
N GLY A 47 -19.30 -21.47 -2.43
CA GLY A 47 -18.13 -22.15 -2.99
C GLY A 47 -17.08 -21.20 -3.60
N ASN A 48 -17.27 -19.87 -3.51
CA ASN A 48 -16.31 -18.85 -3.93
C ASN A 48 -16.28 -17.71 -2.91
N PHE A 49 -15.23 -16.89 -2.94
CA PHE A 49 -15.23 -15.65 -2.18
C PHE A 49 -16.23 -14.64 -2.78
N TYR A 50 -16.94 -13.91 -1.93
CA TYR A 50 -17.82 -12.82 -2.35
C TYR A 50 -17.90 -11.72 -1.28
N THR A 51 -18.44 -10.56 -1.64
CA THR A 51 -18.65 -9.45 -0.70
C THR A 51 -20.13 -9.33 -0.33
N THR A 52 -20.39 -8.98 0.94
CA THR A 52 -21.76 -8.72 1.42
C THR A 52 -21.77 -7.64 2.49
N LYS A 53 -22.91 -6.98 2.68
CA LYS A 53 -23.14 -6.01 3.75
C LYS A 53 -24.21 -6.56 4.70
N ALA A 54 -23.93 -6.55 6.01
CA ALA A 54 -24.86 -6.90 7.09
C ALA A 54 -24.73 -5.87 8.23
N ASP A 55 -25.85 -5.33 8.71
CA ASP A 55 -25.93 -4.37 9.83
C ASP A 55 -24.85 -3.28 9.82
N ASP A 56 -24.83 -2.51 8.73
CA ASP A 56 -23.84 -1.45 8.50
C ASP A 56 -22.37 -1.91 8.51
N GLN A 57 -22.12 -3.16 8.16
CA GLN A 57 -20.78 -3.69 8.04
C GLN A 57 -20.60 -4.50 6.76
N TRP A 58 -19.56 -4.15 6.02
CA TRP A 58 -19.12 -4.94 4.88
C TRP A 58 -18.22 -6.10 5.32
N TRP A 59 -18.32 -7.20 4.58
CA TRP A 59 -17.55 -8.42 4.76
C TRP A 59 -17.09 -8.98 3.41
N VAL A 60 -15.90 -9.58 3.40
CA VAL A 60 -15.62 -10.67 2.45
C VAL A 60 -16.11 -11.96 3.12
N VAL A 61 -16.68 -12.86 2.35
CA VAL A 61 -17.19 -14.16 2.81
C VAL A 61 -16.40 -15.25 2.11
N THR A 62 -15.95 -16.25 2.86
CA THR A 62 -15.21 -17.40 2.33
C THR A 62 -16.12 -18.34 1.53
N PRO A 63 -15.54 -19.28 0.74
CA PRO A 63 -16.30 -20.35 0.09
C PRO A 63 -17.21 -21.16 1.02
N GLU A 64 -16.84 -21.31 2.29
CA GLU A 64 -17.62 -22.02 3.33
C GLU A 64 -18.68 -21.14 4.00
N GLY A 65 -18.77 -19.85 3.65
CA GLY A 65 -19.77 -18.94 4.19
C GLY A 65 -19.34 -18.22 5.46
N ASN A 66 -18.06 -18.16 5.80
CA ASN A 66 -17.60 -17.48 7.03
C ASN A 66 -17.08 -16.08 6.72
N ALA A 67 -17.29 -15.13 7.62
CA ALA A 67 -16.80 -13.76 7.47
C ALA A 67 -15.27 -13.72 7.48
N MET A 68 -14.68 -12.93 6.61
CA MET A 68 -13.24 -12.73 6.51
C MET A 68 -12.93 -11.24 6.47
N PHE A 69 -12.18 -10.77 7.46
CA PHE A 69 -11.39 -9.55 7.31
C PHE A 69 -10.02 -9.94 6.76
N MET A 70 -9.68 -9.46 5.56
CA MET A 70 -8.48 -9.90 4.87
C MET A 70 -7.22 -9.29 5.50
N THR A 71 -6.32 -10.12 6.01
CA THR A 71 -4.95 -9.75 6.43
C THR A 71 -3.97 -10.34 5.44
N GLY A 72 -3.55 -9.52 4.48
CA GLY A 72 -2.74 -9.97 3.35
C GLY A 72 -1.29 -9.55 3.44
N ILE A 73 -0.42 -10.29 2.76
CA ILE A 73 0.98 -9.92 2.54
C ILE A 73 1.30 -9.84 1.05
N GLY A 74 1.78 -8.69 0.60
CA GLY A 74 2.22 -8.49 -0.78
C GLY A 74 3.62 -9.01 -1.07
N ALA A 75 3.92 -9.23 -2.35
CA ALA A 75 5.26 -9.57 -2.87
C ALA A 75 5.94 -10.77 -2.19
N VAL A 76 5.16 -11.80 -1.83
CA VAL A 76 5.69 -13.11 -1.40
C VAL A 76 6.26 -13.84 -2.61
N ASN A 77 7.57 -13.67 -2.85
CA ASN A 77 8.27 -14.25 -3.99
C ASN A 77 9.78 -14.32 -3.73
N LEU A 78 10.50 -15.01 -4.61
CA LEU A 78 11.96 -15.16 -4.55
C LEU A 78 12.73 -14.01 -5.23
N ASN A 79 12.04 -13.03 -5.82
CA ASN A 79 12.70 -11.93 -6.53
C ASN A 79 13.41 -11.03 -5.53
N GLY A 80 14.72 -10.87 -5.66
CA GLY A 80 15.50 -9.93 -4.89
C GLY A 80 16.82 -9.73 -5.62
N GLY A 81 17.31 -8.51 -5.63
CA GLY A 81 18.57 -8.20 -6.29
C GLY A 81 19.71 -8.86 -5.51
N PRO A 82 20.91 -8.94 -6.10
CA PRO A 82 22.08 -9.30 -5.33
C PRO A 82 22.22 -8.35 -4.14
N ASP A 83 22.82 -8.83 -3.07
CA ASP A 83 23.28 -8.03 -1.96
C ASP A 83 24.76 -7.63 -2.14
N SER A 84 25.40 -7.15 -1.09
CA SER A 84 26.82 -6.80 -1.10
C SER A 84 27.77 -7.99 -1.28
N GLU A 85 27.32 -9.22 -1.05
CA GLU A 85 28.09 -10.44 -1.29
C GLU A 85 27.89 -10.98 -2.72
N GLY A 86 27.06 -10.30 -3.52
CA GLY A 86 26.69 -10.74 -4.86
C GLY A 86 25.65 -11.86 -4.88
N LEU A 87 25.07 -12.19 -3.72
CA LEU A 87 24.04 -13.22 -3.58
C LEU A 87 22.65 -12.56 -3.59
N SER A 88 21.75 -13.10 -4.40
CA SER A 88 20.35 -12.68 -4.39
C SER A 88 19.62 -13.26 -3.17
N TYR A 89 18.44 -12.70 -2.87
CA TYR A 89 17.53 -13.31 -1.89
C TYR A 89 17.26 -14.80 -2.21
N SER A 90 17.10 -15.14 -3.48
CA SER A 90 16.91 -16.53 -3.91
C SER A 90 18.12 -17.41 -3.59
N ASP A 91 19.34 -16.89 -3.67
CA ASP A 91 20.55 -17.65 -3.33
C ASP A 91 20.64 -17.90 -1.82
N HIS A 92 20.30 -16.89 -1.00
CA HIS A 92 20.21 -17.05 0.46
C HIS A 92 19.16 -18.07 0.87
N VAL A 93 17.95 -17.97 0.30
CA VAL A 93 16.89 -18.95 0.52
C VAL A 93 17.36 -20.34 0.08
N GLN A 94 17.98 -20.49 -1.08
CA GLN A 94 18.50 -21.77 -1.50
C GLN A 94 19.49 -22.34 -0.47
N ASN A 95 20.46 -21.56 0.00
CA ASN A 95 21.43 -22.00 1.00
C ASN A 95 20.77 -22.45 2.31
N LYS A 96 19.80 -21.67 2.83
CA LYS A 96 19.06 -21.98 4.07
C LYS A 96 18.26 -23.28 3.93
N TYR A 97 17.44 -23.41 2.89
CA TYR A 97 16.49 -24.52 2.76
C TYR A 97 17.11 -25.79 2.17
N GLN A 98 18.21 -25.68 1.42
CA GLN A 98 18.98 -26.82 0.90
C GLN A 98 19.80 -27.51 2.01
N SER A 99 20.22 -26.77 3.05
CA SER A 99 21.05 -27.29 4.15
C SER A 99 20.41 -28.39 5.00
N LEU A 100 19.08 -28.51 4.96
CA LEU A 100 18.30 -29.49 5.72
C LEU A 100 17.65 -30.57 4.84
N ILE A 101 18.14 -30.81 3.62
CA ILE A 101 17.56 -31.89 2.81
C ILE A 101 17.82 -33.22 3.52
N GLU A 102 16.77 -33.82 4.05
CA GLU A 102 16.82 -35.13 4.68
C GLU A 102 16.50 -36.21 3.66
N GLU A 103 17.14 -37.37 3.79
CA GLU A 103 16.80 -38.54 2.97
C GLU A 103 15.37 -38.98 3.32
N ASN A 104 14.44 -38.83 2.37
CA ASN A 104 13.01 -39.19 2.44
C ASN A 104 12.02 -38.14 2.99
N ASP A 105 12.34 -36.85 3.04
CA ASP A 105 11.31 -35.83 3.29
C ASP A 105 10.36 -35.64 2.08
N SER A 106 9.15 -35.10 2.32
CA SER A 106 8.12 -34.94 1.30
C SER A 106 8.45 -33.93 0.21
N PHE A 107 9.49 -33.12 0.38
CA PHE A 107 9.94 -32.12 -0.58
C PHE A 107 11.10 -32.63 -1.46
N GLY A 108 11.83 -33.65 -1.02
CA GLY A 108 13.04 -34.13 -1.66
C GLY A 108 14.08 -33.00 -1.82
N SER A 109 14.69 -32.91 -2.99
CA SER A 109 15.70 -31.88 -3.31
C SER A 109 15.12 -30.51 -3.69
N ASN A 110 13.80 -30.32 -3.63
CA ASN A 110 13.13 -29.10 -4.08
C ASN A 110 13.04 -28.06 -2.94
N TRP A 111 14.09 -27.24 -2.82
CA TRP A 111 14.17 -26.18 -1.80
C TRP A 111 13.13 -25.08 -2.03
N GLN A 112 12.69 -24.82 -3.26
CA GLN A 112 11.67 -23.80 -3.57
C GLN A 112 10.32 -24.14 -2.94
N ASP A 113 9.86 -25.39 -3.13
CA ASP A 113 8.59 -25.85 -2.58
C ASP A 113 8.66 -25.95 -1.04
N ARG A 114 9.85 -26.26 -0.51
CA ARG A 114 10.14 -26.22 0.92
C ARG A 114 10.01 -24.79 1.47
N TRP A 115 10.70 -23.81 0.90
CA TRP A 115 10.58 -22.40 1.28
C TRP A 115 9.12 -21.94 1.22
N ALA A 116 8.41 -22.28 0.15
CA ALA A 116 7.01 -21.92 -0.03
C ALA A 116 6.12 -22.52 1.08
N TYR A 117 6.37 -23.78 1.47
CA TYR A 117 5.68 -24.40 2.59
C TYR A 117 5.93 -23.65 3.89
N TYR A 118 7.18 -23.45 4.31
CA TYR A 118 7.47 -22.80 5.59
C TYR A 118 7.08 -21.33 5.61
N THR A 119 7.12 -20.64 4.47
CA THR A 119 6.59 -19.28 4.31
C THR A 119 5.09 -19.24 4.61
N ARG A 120 4.28 -20.12 4.00
CA ARG A 120 2.84 -20.20 4.31
C ARG A 120 2.56 -20.61 5.75
N LYS A 121 3.39 -21.49 6.31
CA LYS A 121 3.30 -21.89 7.72
C LYS A 121 3.50 -20.67 8.65
N ARG A 122 4.59 -19.93 8.47
CA ARG A 122 4.88 -18.68 9.20
C ARG A 122 3.74 -17.68 9.09
N LEU A 123 3.25 -17.43 7.87
CA LEU A 123 2.16 -16.47 7.65
C LEU A 123 0.89 -16.85 8.42
N LYS A 124 0.50 -18.13 8.42
CA LYS A 124 -0.63 -18.61 9.24
C LYS A 124 -0.38 -18.47 10.73
N GLU A 125 0.82 -18.82 11.20
CA GLU A 125 1.23 -18.66 12.61
C GLU A 125 1.28 -17.20 13.06
N TRP A 126 1.44 -16.27 12.13
CA TRP A 126 1.42 -14.82 12.37
C TRP A 126 0.05 -14.18 12.08
N GLY A 127 -1.00 -14.98 11.87
CA GLY A 127 -2.37 -14.50 11.70
C GLY A 127 -2.70 -13.89 10.32
N PHE A 128 -1.82 -14.02 9.33
CA PHE A 128 -2.15 -13.68 7.94
C PHE A 128 -3.03 -14.76 7.32
N ASN A 129 -4.04 -14.36 6.55
CA ASN A 129 -5.04 -15.28 6.00
C ASN A 129 -5.05 -15.39 4.48
N HIS A 130 -4.22 -14.64 3.76
CA HIS A 130 -4.04 -14.84 2.32
C HIS A 130 -2.71 -14.29 1.78
N LEU A 131 -2.31 -14.78 0.61
CA LEU A 131 -1.23 -14.22 -0.21
C LEU A 131 -1.78 -13.07 -1.05
N GLY A 132 -1.25 -11.86 -0.82
CA GLY A 132 -1.70 -10.62 -1.45
C GLY A 132 -1.16 -10.43 -2.87
N THR A 133 -1.25 -9.19 -3.37
CA THR A 133 -0.78 -8.82 -4.70
C THR A 133 0.72 -9.08 -4.86
N PHE A 134 1.14 -9.46 -6.07
CA PHE A 134 2.53 -9.79 -6.42
C PHE A 134 3.14 -10.98 -5.66
N ALA A 135 2.33 -11.80 -5.00
CA ALA A 135 2.74 -13.13 -4.57
C ALA A 135 2.91 -14.03 -5.82
N PHE A 136 4.11 -14.55 -6.03
CA PHE A 136 4.46 -15.34 -7.21
C PHE A 136 4.90 -16.76 -6.84
N PRO A 137 4.86 -17.71 -7.80
CA PRO A 137 5.43 -19.02 -7.59
C PRO A 137 6.89 -18.93 -7.10
N PRO A 138 7.31 -19.80 -6.18
CA PRO A 138 6.61 -21.00 -5.68
C PRO A 138 5.66 -20.75 -4.48
N ALA A 139 5.57 -19.52 -3.95
CA ALA A 139 4.72 -19.22 -2.79
C ALA A 139 3.22 -19.30 -3.13
N SER A 140 2.85 -18.74 -4.28
CA SER A 140 1.54 -18.91 -4.91
C SER A 140 1.55 -20.09 -5.90
N ALA A 141 0.37 -20.50 -6.35
CA ALA A 141 0.24 -21.56 -7.34
C ALA A 141 0.96 -21.20 -8.64
N LYS A 142 1.65 -22.19 -9.25
CA LYS A 142 2.29 -22.03 -10.55
C LYS A 142 1.24 -21.70 -11.62
N PHE A 143 1.65 -20.84 -12.55
CA PHE A 143 0.97 -20.63 -13.81
C PHE A 143 1.79 -21.35 -14.87
N ASP A 144 1.13 -22.07 -15.76
CA ASP A 144 1.78 -22.69 -16.91
C ASP A 144 2.33 -21.64 -17.89
N SER A 145 3.03 -22.10 -18.94
CA SER A 145 3.62 -21.24 -19.96
C SER A 145 2.60 -20.37 -20.72
N ASP A 146 1.32 -20.73 -20.64
CA ASP A 146 0.20 -20.02 -21.26
C ASP A 146 -0.49 -19.07 -20.27
N GLY A 147 0.04 -18.92 -19.05
CA GLY A 147 -0.49 -18.05 -18.00
C GLY A 147 -1.70 -18.65 -17.26
N ASN A 148 -1.93 -19.96 -17.37
CA ASN A 148 -3.03 -20.62 -16.68
C ASN A 148 -2.58 -21.24 -15.36
N MET A 149 -3.31 -20.93 -14.29
CA MET A 149 -3.24 -21.72 -13.06
C MET A 149 -4.08 -22.99 -13.27
N SER A 150 -3.45 -24.17 -13.30
CA SER A 150 -4.20 -25.42 -13.38
C SER A 150 -4.76 -25.82 -12.01
N SER A 151 -5.95 -26.45 -12.00
CA SER A 151 -6.50 -27.06 -10.77
C SER A 151 -5.57 -28.16 -10.23
N GLN A 152 -4.75 -28.76 -11.09
CA GLN A 152 -3.67 -29.66 -10.71
C GLN A 152 -2.53 -28.93 -9.96
N GLU A 153 -2.12 -27.73 -10.38
CA GLU A 153 -1.10 -26.93 -9.65
C GLU A 153 -1.60 -26.43 -8.29
N MET A 154 -2.90 -26.15 -8.18
CA MET A 154 -3.56 -25.91 -6.88
C MET A 154 -3.70 -27.19 -6.04
N GLY A 155 -3.90 -28.34 -6.68
CA GLY A 155 -3.93 -29.67 -6.04
C GLY A 155 -2.56 -30.20 -5.64
N ASN A 156 -1.48 -29.65 -6.21
CA ASN A 156 -0.09 -29.89 -5.83
C ASN A 156 0.40 -28.93 -4.73
N LEU A 157 -0.44 -27.97 -4.30
CA LEU A 157 -0.11 -27.19 -3.11
C LEU A 157 -0.21 -28.12 -1.88
N PRO A 158 0.83 -28.17 -1.03
CA PRO A 158 0.82 -29.00 0.17
C PRO A 158 -0.30 -28.58 1.14
N ASP A 159 -0.54 -29.39 2.17
CA ASP A 159 -1.65 -29.25 3.15
C ASP A 159 -1.83 -27.85 3.74
N ASN A 160 -0.80 -26.99 3.70
CA ASN A 160 -0.81 -25.64 4.24
C ASN A 160 -1.14 -24.51 3.23
N LYS A 161 -1.79 -24.82 2.10
CA LYS A 161 -2.29 -23.80 1.15
C LYS A 161 -3.04 -22.65 1.83
N MET A 162 -2.96 -21.48 1.20
CA MET A 162 -3.61 -20.24 1.63
C MET A 162 -4.38 -19.66 0.44
N PRO A 163 -5.48 -18.91 0.68
CA PRO A 163 -6.11 -18.10 -0.36
C PRO A 163 -5.11 -17.12 -0.99
N GLN A 164 -5.34 -16.74 -2.25
CA GLN A 164 -4.39 -15.98 -3.06
C GLN A 164 -5.09 -14.94 -3.94
N VAL A 165 -4.35 -13.91 -4.34
CA VAL A 165 -4.78 -12.87 -5.27
C VAL A 165 -4.15 -13.09 -6.64
N ILE A 166 -4.95 -13.06 -7.70
CA ILE A 166 -4.43 -12.97 -9.07
C ILE A 166 -4.08 -11.51 -9.35
N THR A 167 -2.81 -11.24 -9.66
CA THR A 167 -2.33 -9.89 -9.98
C THR A 167 -2.31 -9.67 -11.48
N ASN A 168 -3.30 -8.97 -12.02
CA ASN A 168 -3.21 -8.47 -13.39
C ASN A 168 -2.41 -7.16 -13.40
N ARG A 169 -1.78 -6.88 -14.55
CA ARG A 169 -1.16 -5.59 -14.86
C ARG A 169 -1.80 -5.07 -16.14
N ALA A 170 -3.13 -4.96 -16.13
CA ALA A 170 -3.99 -4.78 -17.30
C ALA A 170 -3.50 -3.70 -18.28
N GLY A 171 -2.98 -2.60 -17.76
CA GLY A 171 -2.58 -1.42 -18.51
C GLY A 171 -1.20 -1.58 -19.08
N ARG A 172 -0.24 -1.99 -18.25
CA ARG A 172 1.10 -2.37 -18.72
C ARG A 172 1.00 -3.44 -19.80
N ASP A 173 0.27 -4.51 -19.54
CA ASP A 173 0.21 -5.67 -20.43
C ASP A 173 -0.49 -5.33 -21.74
N SER A 174 -1.50 -4.43 -21.74
CA SER A 174 -2.13 -3.90 -22.95
C SER A 174 -1.16 -3.20 -23.92
N MET A 175 -0.02 -2.71 -23.41
CA MET A 175 1.03 -2.04 -24.19
C MET A 175 2.22 -2.97 -24.50
N GLY A 176 2.12 -4.27 -24.18
CA GLY A 176 3.17 -5.26 -24.35
C GLY A 176 3.66 -5.44 -25.79
N ALA A 177 4.97 -5.66 -25.95
CA ALA A 177 5.59 -5.99 -27.23
C ALA A 177 4.98 -7.28 -27.83
N ASP A 178 4.99 -7.39 -29.15
CA ASP A 178 4.60 -8.61 -29.89
C ASP A 178 3.15 -9.10 -29.69
N LYS A 179 2.26 -8.23 -29.22
CA LYS A 179 0.82 -8.49 -29.15
C LYS A 179 0.06 -7.82 -30.29
N GLU A 180 -0.83 -8.57 -30.95
CA GLU A 180 -1.68 -8.03 -32.03
C GLU A 180 -2.61 -6.92 -31.53
N TRP A 181 -3.11 -7.06 -30.30
CA TRP A 181 -3.98 -6.13 -29.60
C TRP A 181 -3.23 -5.01 -28.83
N ARG A 182 -1.93 -4.82 -29.10
CA ARG A 182 -1.14 -3.76 -28.42
C ARG A 182 -1.75 -2.38 -28.66
N VAL A 183 -1.91 -1.62 -27.57
CA VAL A 183 -2.30 -0.20 -27.59
C VAL A 183 -1.11 0.73 -27.34
N LYS A 184 -1.27 2.02 -27.64
CA LYS A 184 -0.24 3.04 -27.48
C LYS A 184 -0.19 3.55 -26.04
N ASN A 185 0.97 4.05 -25.63
CA ASN A 185 1.12 4.83 -24.40
C ASN A 185 0.82 6.32 -24.67
N ILE A 186 -0.19 6.90 -24.03
CA ILE A 186 -0.55 8.31 -24.23
C ILE A 186 0.54 9.28 -23.76
N TYR A 187 1.43 8.84 -22.86
CA TYR A 187 2.57 9.63 -22.39
C TYR A 187 3.78 9.59 -23.33
N GLY A 188 3.83 8.65 -24.28
CA GLY A 188 4.99 8.45 -25.14
C GLY A 188 5.46 9.73 -25.85
N PRO A 189 4.57 10.47 -26.54
CA PRO A 189 4.95 11.71 -27.24
C PRO A 189 5.40 12.86 -26.32
N VAL A 190 4.96 12.86 -25.06
CA VAL A 190 5.23 13.94 -24.08
C VAL A 190 6.23 13.52 -23.01
N PHE A 191 6.89 12.38 -23.19
CA PHE A 191 7.78 11.79 -22.19
C PHE A 191 8.90 12.75 -21.73
N THR A 192 9.47 13.55 -22.65
CA THR A 192 10.53 14.52 -22.31
C THR A 192 10.04 15.71 -21.49
N LEU A 193 8.72 15.95 -21.47
CA LEU A 193 8.12 17.06 -20.76
C LEU A 193 7.77 16.67 -19.32
N VAL A 194 7.43 15.39 -19.09
CA VAL A 194 7.06 14.87 -17.78
C VAL A 194 8.29 14.51 -16.96
N GLN A 195 8.44 15.10 -15.78
CA GLN A 195 9.52 14.75 -14.85
C GLN A 195 9.22 13.45 -14.09
N GLY A 196 9.97 12.37 -14.34
CA GLY A 196 9.87 11.13 -13.56
C GLY A 196 10.31 9.89 -14.32
N SER A 197 10.39 8.75 -13.62
CA SER A 197 10.61 7.45 -14.24
C SER A 197 9.40 7.06 -15.10
N ARG A 198 9.65 6.94 -16.42
CA ARG A 198 8.81 6.26 -17.44
C ARG A 198 7.29 6.34 -17.17
N PRO A 199 6.63 7.50 -17.35
CA PRO A 199 5.19 7.59 -17.21
C PRO A 199 4.46 6.83 -18.31
N PHE A 200 3.39 6.14 -17.95
CA PHE A 200 2.53 5.48 -18.91
C PHE A 200 1.08 5.39 -18.49
N PHE A 201 0.22 5.40 -19.49
CA PHE A 201 -1.20 5.10 -19.40
C PHE A 201 -1.66 4.68 -20.81
N PRO A 202 -2.43 3.58 -20.96
CA PRO A 202 -2.79 3.07 -22.26
C PRO A 202 -3.82 3.95 -22.97
N ASP A 203 -3.78 3.94 -24.29
CA ASP A 203 -4.81 4.56 -25.13
C ASP A 203 -6.11 3.75 -25.06
N VAL A 204 -6.93 4.02 -24.05
CA VAL A 204 -8.18 3.28 -23.77
C VAL A 204 -9.28 3.44 -24.82
N PHE A 205 -9.10 4.39 -25.74
CA PHE A 205 -9.99 4.62 -26.88
C PHE A 205 -9.52 3.90 -28.14
N ASP A 206 -8.32 3.31 -28.14
CA ASP A 206 -7.89 2.40 -29.19
C ASP A 206 -8.82 1.16 -29.17
N PRO A 207 -9.45 0.78 -30.30
CA PRO A 207 -10.34 -0.38 -30.36
C PRO A 207 -9.70 -1.67 -29.82
N LYS A 208 -8.38 -1.80 -29.96
CA LYS A 208 -7.61 -2.95 -29.49
C LYS A 208 -7.52 -3.05 -27.96
N PHE A 209 -7.82 -1.97 -27.23
CA PHE A 209 -7.85 -2.00 -25.77
C PHE A 209 -8.84 -3.06 -25.27
N LYS A 210 -10.03 -3.17 -25.89
CA LYS A 210 -11.02 -4.18 -25.51
C LYS A 210 -10.48 -5.60 -25.66
N GLU A 211 -9.85 -5.90 -26.78
CA GLU A 211 -9.25 -7.22 -27.05
C GLU A 211 -8.17 -7.58 -26.03
N SER A 212 -7.35 -6.60 -25.63
CA SER A 212 -6.34 -6.79 -24.58
C SER A 212 -6.96 -7.15 -23.22
N GLN A 213 -8.10 -6.54 -22.88
CA GLN A 213 -8.78 -6.80 -21.61
C GLN A 213 -9.56 -8.12 -21.64
N GLU A 214 -10.11 -8.52 -22.78
CA GLU A 214 -10.70 -9.86 -22.96
C GLU A 214 -9.65 -10.96 -22.79
N TYR A 215 -8.44 -10.75 -23.32
CA TYR A 215 -7.31 -11.63 -23.07
C TYR A 215 -6.93 -11.68 -21.57
N ALA A 216 -6.77 -10.52 -20.92
CA ALA A 216 -6.47 -10.44 -19.49
C ALA A 216 -7.55 -11.11 -18.61
N ALA A 217 -8.83 -10.99 -18.98
CA ALA A 217 -9.93 -11.69 -18.33
C ALA A 217 -9.86 -13.21 -18.53
N SER A 218 -9.50 -13.67 -19.73
CA SER A 218 -9.35 -15.10 -20.02
C SER A 218 -8.25 -15.78 -19.19
N ILE A 219 -7.13 -15.09 -18.96
CA ILE A 219 -6.03 -15.62 -18.14
C ILE A 219 -6.32 -15.54 -16.64
N SER A 220 -7.24 -14.69 -16.20
CA SER A 220 -7.57 -14.52 -14.77
C SER A 220 -8.85 -15.26 -14.35
N ASN A 221 -9.70 -15.66 -15.30
CA ASN A 221 -10.83 -16.54 -15.02
C ASN A 221 -10.36 -17.98 -14.77
N LYS A 222 -10.28 -18.37 -13.51
CA LYS A 222 -9.85 -19.71 -13.08
C LYS A 222 -10.89 -20.37 -12.20
N ASP A 223 -11.13 -21.66 -12.37
CA ASP A 223 -12.05 -22.41 -11.50
C ASP A 223 -11.31 -22.85 -10.23
N SER A 224 -11.19 -21.94 -9.25
CA SER A 224 -10.53 -22.20 -7.97
C SER A 224 -11.15 -21.40 -6.84
N GLN A 225 -11.63 -22.11 -5.82
CA GLN A 225 -12.16 -21.55 -4.57
C GLN A 225 -11.10 -20.87 -3.69
N TRP A 226 -9.82 -20.93 -4.04
CA TRP A 226 -8.73 -20.32 -3.28
C TRP A 226 -8.34 -18.93 -3.80
N ILE A 227 -9.01 -18.42 -4.84
CA ILE A 227 -8.80 -17.06 -5.33
C ILE A 227 -9.70 -16.12 -4.55
N VAL A 228 -9.13 -15.20 -3.79
CA VAL A 228 -9.90 -14.22 -3.01
C VAL A 228 -10.47 -13.16 -3.95
N PHE A 229 -9.62 -12.56 -4.78
CA PHE A 229 -10.01 -11.60 -5.80
C PHE A 229 -9.00 -11.54 -6.94
N VAL A 230 -9.43 -10.99 -8.08
CA VAL A 230 -8.59 -10.58 -9.19
C VAL A 230 -8.31 -9.08 -9.06
N PHE A 231 -7.04 -8.73 -8.99
CA PHE A 231 -6.57 -7.35 -8.90
C PHE A 231 -6.40 -6.78 -10.31
N MET A 232 -7.08 -5.66 -10.63
CA MET A 232 -7.07 -5.10 -11.99
C MET A 232 -5.69 -4.66 -12.47
N ASP A 233 -5.01 -3.78 -11.71
CA ASP A 233 -3.77 -3.15 -12.17
C ASP A 233 -3.00 -2.43 -11.06
N GLN A 234 -1.74 -2.08 -11.33
CA GLN A 234 -0.83 -1.40 -10.41
C GLN A 234 -0.77 0.11 -10.69
N THR A 235 -0.96 0.94 -9.67
CA THR A 235 -0.96 2.40 -9.81
C THR A 235 0.41 2.98 -10.14
N ASP A 236 1.52 2.33 -9.75
CA ASP A 236 2.87 2.70 -10.24
C ASP A 236 2.98 2.62 -11.77
N GLU A 237 2.07 1.86 -12.37
CA GLU A 237 1.97 1.55 -13.79
C GLU A 237 0.79 2.27 -14.45
N MET A 238 0.19 3.22 -13.75
CA MET A 238 -0.93 4.02 -14.25
C MET A 238 -0.72 5.48 -13.88
N ARG A 239 0.06 6.19 -14.68
CA ARG A 239 0.22 7.63 -14.46
C ARG A 239 -1.09 8.36 -14.73
N GLY A 240 -1.34 9.34 -13.89
CA GLY A 240 -2.53 10.18 -13.92
C GLY A 240 -3.66 9.72 -13.02
N VAL A 241 -3.56 8.60 -12.30
CA VAL A 241 -4.65 8.20 -11.36
C VAL A 241 -4.42 8.64 -9.91
N ASP A 242 -3.18 8.95 -9.54
CA ASP A 242 -2.79 9.42 -8.20
C ASP A 242 -2.69 10.96 -8.18
N ILE A 243 -2.98 11.60 -7.04
CA ILE A 243 -2.92 13.07 -6.90
C ILE A 243 -1.56 13.66 -7.28
N THR A 244 -0.46 12.92 -7.12
CA THR A 244 0.90 13.35 -7.45
C THR A 244 1.21 13.31 -8.96
N HIS A 245 0.38 12.63 -9.76
CA HIS A 245 0.57 12.50 -11.19
C HIS A 245 -0.04 13.68 -11.97
N ASN A 246 0.48 13.93 -13.19
CA ASN A 246 -0.15 14.85 -14.13
C ASN A 246 -1.58 14.41 -14.46
N HIS A 247 -2.49 15.37 -14.56
CA HIS A 247 -3.90 15.14 -14.83
C HIS A 247 -4.14 14.46 -16.20
N LEU A 248 -4.94 13.37 -16.25
CA LEU A 248 -5.17 12.60 -17.49
C LEU A 248 -5.81 13.44 -18.60
N GLY A 249 -6.78 14.29 -18.26
CA GLY A 249 -7.38 15.22 -19.21
C GLY A 249 -6.34 16.13 -19.88
N PHE A 250 -5.41 16.69 -19.11
CA PHE A 250 -4.33 17.50 -19.67
C PHE A 250 -3.41 16.68 -20.57
N VAL A 251 -2.97 15.50 -20.13
CA VAL A 251 -2.09 14.62 -20.94
C VAL A 251 -2.77 14.20 -22.25
N SER A 252 -4.08 13.93 -22.22
CA SER A 252 -4.85 13.59 -23.41
C SER A 252 -4.93 14.72 -24.44
N MET A 253 -4.93 15.97 -23.98
CA MET A 253 -4.88 17.15 -24.84
C MET A 253 -3.46 17.51 -25.26
N ALA A 254 -2.46 17.23 -24.44
CA ALA A 254 -1.08 17.57 -24.75
C ALA A 254 -0.39 16.52 -25.64
N THR A 255 -0.82 15.25 -25.59
CA THR A 255 -0.19 14.19 -26.39
C THR A 255 -0.32 14.44 -27.89
N ASN A 256 0.62 13.90 -28.66
CA ASN A 256 0.60 14.02 -30.12
C ASN A 256 -0.53 13.17 -30.69
N PHE A 257 -1.31 13.73 -31.61
CA PHE A 257 -2.39 13.03 -32.30
C PHE A 257 -1.92 11.86 -33.18
N LYS A 258 -0.60 11.74 -33.41
CA LYS A 258 0.03 10.61 -34.08
C LYS A 258 1.25 10.10 -33.31
N MET A 259 1.42 8.78 -33.32
CA MET A 259 2.57 8.07 -32.78
C MET A 259 2.80 6.78 -33.57
N GLN A 260 3.82 6.79 -34.43
CA GLN A 260 4.22 5.61 -35.21
C GLN A 260 5.31 4.81 -34.51
N GLU A 261 6.13 5.48 -33.69
CA GLU A 261 7.21 4.85 -32.93
C GLU A 261 7.20 5.36 -31.49
N ASP A 262 7.42 4.45 -30.55
CA ASP A 262 7.71 4.76 -29.15
C ASP A 262 9.15 4.38 -28.85
N SER A 263 10.10 5.27 -29.13
CA SER A 263 11.53 4.99 -28.90
C SER A 263 11.93 4.93 -27.42
N ARG A 264 11.03 5.34 -26.52
CA ARG A 264 11.27 5.39 -25.06
C ARG A 264 10.18 4.67 -24.27
N GLY A 265 9.46 3.76 -24.93
CA GLY A 265 8.37 3.01 -24.31
C GLY A 265 8.82 2.30 -23.05
N PHE A 266 7.92 2.23 -22.06
CA PHE A 266 8.22 1.58 -20.77
C PHE A 266 8.70 0.13 -20.97
N LEU A 267 8.14 -0.55 -21.96
CA LEU A 267 8.43 -1.94 -22.35
C LEU A 267 9.42 -2.03 -23.52
N GLY A 268 10.27 -1.00 -23.69
CA GLY A 268 11.25 -0.93 -24.79
C GLY A 268 10.70 -0.20 -26.02
N ALA A 269 11.55 -0.08 -27.04
CA ALA A 269 11.19 0.61 -28.27
C ALA A 269 10.08 -0.14 -29.03
N GLN A 270 9.02 0.55 -29.43
CA GLN A 270 7.87 -0.03 -30.14
C GLN A 270 7.59 0.69 -31.46
N THR A 271 6.98 -0.02 -32.41
CA THR A 271 6.44 0.56 -33.65
C THR A 271 4.96 0.19 -33.82
N TYR A 272 4.18 1.06 -34.44
CA TYR A 272 2.74 0.88 -34.63
C TYR A 272 2.36 1.05 -36.10
N SER A 273 1.64 0.08 -36.66
CA SER A 273 1.12 0.17 -38.02
C SER A 273 0.03 1.25 -38.13
N ASP A 274 -0.84 1.33 -37.13
CA ASP A 274 -1.76 2.44 -36.94
C ASP A 274 -1.10 3.51 -36.08
N SER A 275 -0.81 4.67 -36.68
CA SER A 275 -0.20 5.80 -35.97
C SER A 275 -1.20 6.65 -35.19
N LYS A 276 -2.51 6.43 -35.29
CA LYS A 276 -3.53 7.29 -34.66
C LYS A 276 -3.49 7.19 -33.13
N MET A 277 -3.42 8.34 -32.44
CA MET A 277 -3.58 8.41 -30.98
C MET A 277 -5.07 8.66 -30.64
N TYR A 278 -5.85 7.60 -30.44
CA TYR A 278 -7.30 7.64 -30.32
C TYR A 278 -7.77 8.54 -29.17
N THR A 279 -7.08 8.50 -28.04
CA THR A 279 -7.37 9.35 -26.87
C THR A 279 -7.38 10.84 -27.23
N LYS A 280 -6.46 11.31 -28.08
CA LYS A 280 -6.41 12.71 -28.53
C LYS A 280 -7.60 13.09 -29.42
N TYR A 281 -8.03 12.16 -30.29
CA TYR A 281 -9.24 12.37 -31.11
C TYR A 281 -10.50 12.36 -30.25
N ALA A 282 -10.58 11.46 -29.25
CA ALA A 282 -11.69 11.42 -28.30
C ALA A 282 -11.79 12.72 -27.48
N ALA A 283 -10.66 13.31 -27.10
CA ALA A 283 -10.62 14.61 -26.40
C ALA A 283 -11.14 15.74 -27.29
N ARG A 284 -10.67 15.82 -28.55
CA ARG A 284 -11.19 16.76 -29.55
C ARG A 284 -12.69 16.59 -29.76
N ASP A 285 -13.18 15.36 -29.92
CA ASP A 285 -14.60 15.09 -30.17
C ASP A 285 -15.48 15.43 -28.97
N PHE A 286 -15.00 15.18 -27.75
CA PHE A 286 -15.66 15.61 -26.52
C PHE A 286 -15.85 17.14 -26.48
N LEU A 287 -14.83 17.92 -26.84
CA LEU A 287 -14.93 19.37 -26.90
C LEU A 287 -15.83 19.84 -28.05
N ARG A 288 -15.75 19.18 -29.20
CA ARG A 288 -16.61 19.46 -30.36
C ARG A 288 -18.07 19.22 -30.05
N GLU A 289 -18.38 18.14 -29.34
CA GLU A 289 -19.74 17.84 -28.88
C GLU A 289 -20.23 18.89 -27.88
N LYS A 290 -19.41 19.23 -26.87
CA LYS A 290 -19.79 20.21 -25.84
C LYS A 290 -20.03 21.61 -26.39
N TYR A 291 -19.14 22.11 -27.25
CA TYR A 291 -19.15 23.51 -27.69
C TYR A 291 -19.79 23.72 -29.06
N SER A 292 -19.94 22.68 -29.87
CA SER A 292 -20.43 22.71 -31.25
C SER A 292 -19.59 23.51 -32.25
N THR A 293 -19.09 24.70 -31.89
CA THR A 293 -18.27 25.58 -32.74
C THR A 293 -16.94 25.96 -32.09
N LEU A 294 -15.94 26.31 -32.92
CA LEU A 294 -14.63 26.74 -32.45
C LEU A 294 -14.71 28.10 -31.75
N GLU A 295 -15.61 28.99 -32.15
CA GLU A 295 -15.82 30.28 -31.51
C GLU A 295 -16.28 30.11 -30.05
N ALA A 296 -17.19 29.15 -29.81
CA ALA A 296 -17.66 28.84 -28.46
C ALA A 296 -16.53 28.24 -27.60
N LEU A 297 -15.76 27.29 -28.14
CA LEU A 297 -14.59 26.73 -27.45
C LEU A 297 -13.55 27.82 -27.14
N ASN A 298 -13.17 28.61 -28.15
CA ASN A 298 -12.17 29.66 -28.01
C ASN A 298 -12.60 30.72 -27.00
N SER A 299 -13.88 31.11 -27.01
CA SER A 299 -14.43 32.00 -26.00
C SER A 299 -14.42 31.38 -24.60
N ALA A 300 -14.67 30.07 -24.50
CA ALA A 300 -14.72 29.37 -23.22
C ALA A 300 -13.32 29.07 -22.66
N TRP A 301 -12.31 28.86 -23.49
CA TRP A 301 -10.96 28.49 -23.06
C TRP A 301 -9.98 29.66 -23.10
N GLY A 302 -10.33 30.77 -23.74
CA GLY A 302 -9.40 31.87 -24.00
C GLY A 302 -8.34 31.51 -25.06
N THR A 303 -8.66 30.57 -25.94
CA THR A 303 -7.79 30.07 -27.01
C THR A 303 -8.13 30.70 -28.36
N SER A 304 -7.37 30.34 -29.40
CA SER A 304 -7.57 30.82 -30.77
C SER A 304 -7.41 29.72 -31.81
N TYR A 305 -7.98 28.54 -31.56
CA TYR A 305 -7.94 27.43 -32.51
C TYR A 305 -8.67 27.77 -33.81
N THR A 306 -8.08 27.43 -34.95
CA THR A 306 -8.60 27.71 -36.30
C THR A 306 -9.34 26.52 -36.92
N SER A 307 -9.06 25.31 -36.43
CA SER A 307 -9.62 24.05 -36.91
C SER A 307 -9.80 23.08 -35.75
N TRP A 308 -10.79 22.19 -35.86
CA TRP A 308 -10.88 21.05 -34.95
C TRP A 308 -9.80 20.00 -35.23
N ASP A 309 -9.39 19.87 -36.49
CA ASP A 309 -8.35 18.93 -36.92
C ASP A 309 -6.99 19.63 -36.95
N SER A 310 -5.93 18.92 -37.34
CA SER A 310 -4.59 19.51 -37.43
C SER A 310 -4.52 20.56 -38.54
N ASP A 311 -3.96 21.71 -38.23
CA ASP A 311 -3.69 22.85 -39.10
C ASP A 311 -2.29 23.41 -38.78
N GLY A 312 -1.26 22.68 -39.19
CA GLY A 312 0.15 23.04 -39.00
C GLY A 312 0.98 22.05 -38.16
N GLY A 313 0.35 21.02 -37.59
CA GLY A 313 1.02 19.92 -36.91
C GLY A 313 1.27 20.15 -35.42
N TRP A 314 1.51 19.07 -34.68
CA TRP A 314 1.57 19.08 -33.22
C TRP A 314 2.61 20.06 -32.66
N GLY A 315 2.17 20.98 -31.81
CA GLY A 315 2.97 22.01 -31.14
C GLY A 315 3.34 23.23 -31.97
N ALA A 316 3.03 23.27 -33.26
CA ALA A 316 3.29 24.41 -34.15
C ALA A 316 2.02 24.94 -34.83
N GLY A 317 1.06 24.05 -35.11
CA GLY A 317 -0.19 24.36 -35.75
C GLY A 317 -1.20 25.02 -34.83
N THR A 318 -2.33 25.40 -35.44
CA THR A 318 -3.40 26.17 -34.81
C THR A 318 -4.69 25.37 -34.66
N GLY A 319 -4.67 24.07 -34.97
CA GLY A 319 -5.79 23.16 -34.75
C GLY A 319 -5.88 22.62 -33.32
N VAL A 320 -7.06 22.16 -32.91
CA VAL A 320 -7.25 21.50 -31.60
C VAL A 320 -6.40 20.21 -31.50
N LEU A 321 -6.25 19.47 -32.61
CA LEU A 321 -5.35 18.31 -32.63
C LEU A 321 -3.86 18.70 -32.47
N ASP A 322 -3.49 19.93 -32.81
CA ASP A 322 -2.11 20.41 -32.70
C ASP A 322 -1.72 20.81 -31.26
N GLU A 323 -2.68 20.90 -30.34
CA GLU A 323 -2.43 21.24 -28.94
C GLU A 323 -1.34 20.33 -28.32
N ASN A 324 -0.37 20.93 -27.65
CA ASN A 324 0.75 20.23 -27.00
C ASN A 324 0.90 20.56 -25.50
N GLY A 325 -0.10 21.24 -24.93
CA GLY A 325 -0.14 21.76 -23.57
C GLY A 325 0.17 23.27 -23.49
N SER A 326 0.74 23.89 -24.53
CA SER A 326 1.17 25.29 -24.47
C SER A 326 0.02 26.28 -24.28
N ASN A 327 -1.14 26.07 -24.92
CA ASN A 327 -2.31 26.94 -24.71
C ASN A 327 -3.04 26.67 -23.38
N LEU A 328 -2.68 25.59 -22.68
CA LEU A 328 -3.29 25.19 -21.41
C LEU A 328 -2.50 25.71 -20.19
N GLY A 329 -1.42 26.48 -20.42
CA GLY A 329 -0.56 27.00 -19.37
C GLY A 329 0.32 25.92 -18.73
N ALA A 330 0.82 24.98 -19.54
CA ALA A 330 1.56 23.81 -19.07
C ALA A 330 2.75 24.16 -18.17
N ASP A 331 2.68 23.72 -16.92
CA ASP A 331 3.83 23.46 -16.07
C ASP A 331 3.87 21.96 -15.80
N TRP A 332 4.79 21.27 -16.45
CA TRP A 332 4.94 19.82 -16.40
C TRP A 332 5.74 19.34 -15.17
N GLY A 333 6.16 20.23 -14.27
CA GLY A 333 6.96 19.91 -13.08
C GLY A 333 6.22 19.14 -11.99
N LYS A 334 6.98 18.45 -11.13
CA LYS A 334 6.47 17.71 -9.94
C LYS A 334 5.69 18.58 -8.94
N GLU A 335 5.86 19.91 -9.01
CA GLU A 335 5.18 20.88 -8.13
C GLU A 335 3.86 21.43 -8.71
N ASN A 336 3.45 21.01 -9.90
CA ASN A 336 2.12 21.33 -10.44
C ASN A 336 1.32 20.08 -10.84
N PRO A 337 0.91 19.23 -9.89
CA PRO A 337 0.04 18.07 -10.12
C PRO A 337 -1.33 18.42 -10.73
N GLN A 338 -1.65 19.71 -10.82
CA GLN A 338 -2.85 20.19 -11.51
C GLN A 338 -2.63 20.39 -13.00
N GLY A 339 -1.41 20.68 -13.49
CA GLY A 339 -1.09 20.90 -14.92
C GLY A 339 -1.99 21.92 -15.63
N ILE A 340 -2.81 22.65 -14.89
CA ILE A 340 -3.92 23.47 -15.36
C ILE A 340 -3.76 24.81 -14.69
N VAL A 341 -3.46 25.87 -15.45
CA VAL A 341 -3.49 27.23 -14.91
C VAL A 341 -4.44 28.15 -15.70
N SER A 342 -5.39 28.67 -14.92
CA SER A 342 -6.16 29.93 -15.00
C SER A 342 -7.54 30.00 -15.66
N HIS A 343 -7.96 29.13 -16.59
CA HIS A 343 -9.34 29.20 -17.11
C HIS A 343 -10.27 28.14 -16.51
N PRO A 344 -11.33 28.52 -15.75
CA PRO A 344 -12.23 27.57 -15.08
C PRO A 344 -12.85 26.52 -16.01
N ALA A 345 -13.19 26.92 -17.25
CA ALA A 345 -13.78 25.99 -18.23
C ALA A 345 -12.78 24.91 -18.69
N VAL A 346 -11.50 25.26 -18.88
CA VAL A 346 -10.45 24.26 -19.21
C VAL A 346 -10.37 23.24 -18.10
N LYS A 347 -10.29 23.69 -16.84
CA LYS A 347 -10.24 22.79 -15.69
C LYS A 347 -11.44 21.84 -15.66
N GLU A 348 -12.65 22.37 -15.78
CA GLU A 348 -13.88 21.58 -15.76
C GLU A 348 -13.93 20.56 -16.91
N ASP A 349 -13.54 20.97 -18.11
CA ASP A 349 -13.54 20.09 -19.29
C ASP A 349 -12.53 18.97 -19.18
N LEU A 350 -11.31 19.28 -18.73
CA LEU A 350 -10.27 18.28 -18.57
C LEU A 350 -10.61 17.30 -17.44
N GLU A 351 -11.21 17.76 -16.34
CA GLU A 351 -11.73 16.91 -15.25
C GLU A 351 -12.79 15.94 -15.78
N LYS A 352 -13.79 16.44 -16.50
CA LYS A 352 -14.85 15.63 -17.12
C LYS A 352 -14.32 14.64 -18.15
N PHE A 353 -13.31 15.04 -18.93
CA PHE A 353 -12.70 14.13 -19.89
C PHE A 353 -11.81 13.06 -19.21
N ALA A 354 -11.12 13.39 -18.11
CA ALA A 354 -10.40 12.41 -17.30
C ALA A 354 -11.34 11.38 -16.67
N GLU A 355 -12.52 11.82 -16.20
CA GLU A 355 -13.59 10.93 -15.78
C GLU A 355 -14.03 10.01 -16.92
N LYS A 356 -14.20 10.53 -18.13
CA LYS A 356 -14.55 9.72 -19.32
C LYS A 356 -13.46 8.69 -19.67
N ILE A 357 -12.17 9.06 -19.53
CA ILE A 357 -11.04 8.13 -19.71
C ILE A 357 -11.14 6.99 -18.68
N MET A 358 -11.25 7.32 -17.39
CA MET A 358 -11.32 6.30 -16.33
C MET A 358 -12.59 5.46 -16.43
N ARG A 359 -13.72 6.02 -16.86
CA ARG A 359 -14.95 5.28 -17.13
C ARG A 359 -14.78 4.29 -18.26
N LYS A 360 -14.12 4.69 -19.34
CA LYS A 360 -13.80 3.80 -20.46
C LYS A 360 -12.87 2.66 -20.00
N TRP A 361 -11.87 2.96 -19.17
CA TRP A 361 -11.00 1.98 -18.54
C TRP A 361 -11.79 0.96 -17.72
N TYR A 362 -12.48 1.41 -16.66
CA TYR A 362 -13.16 0.52 -15.73
C TYR A 362 -14.24 -0.31 -16.40
N LYS A 363 -15.07 0.31 -17.24
CA LYS A 363 -16.10 -0.38 -18.01
C LYS A 363 -15.50 -1.51 -18.85
N THR A 364 -14.44 -1.22 -19.60
CA THR A 364 -13.84 -2.21 -20.52
C THR A 364 -13.25 -3.39 -19.77
N VAL A 365 -12.55 -3.14 -18.65
CA VAL A 365 -11.97 -4.20 -17.80
C VAL A 365 -13.07 -5.02 -17.12
N TYR A 366 -14.07 -4.36 -16.54
CA TYR A 366 -15.18 -5.01 -15.84
C TYR A 366 -16.05 -5.85 -16.78
N GLU A 367 -16.43 -5.32 -17.94
CA GLU A 367 -17.22 -6.05 -18.94
C GLU A 367 -16.46 -7.27 -19.48
N ALA A 368 -15.15 -7.13 -19.76
CA ALA A 368 -14.33 -8.27 -20.16
C ALA A 368 -14.28 -9.35 -19.07
N PHE A 369 -14.09 -8.93 -17.81
CA PHE A 369 -14.08 -9.84 -16.67
C PHE A 369 -15.41 -10.56 -16.48
N LYS A 370 -16.55 -9.84 -16.45
CA LYS A 370 -17.87 -10.46 -16.30
C LYS A 370 -18.23 -11.34 -17.50
N SER A 371 -17.89 -10.93 -18.71
CA SER A 371 -18.13 -11.71 -19.94
C SER A 371 -17.31 -13.00 -20.01
N SER A 372 -16.19 -13.07 -19.31
CA SER A 372 -15.42 -14.32 -19.19
C SER A 372 -16.17 -15.41 -18.42
N GLY A 373 -17.19 -15.05 -17.63
CA GLY A 373 -17.90 -15.95 -16.73
C GLY A 373 -17.22 -16.14 -15.36
N SER A 374 -16.23 -15.30 -15.04
CA SER A 374 -15.53 -15.32 -13.75
C SER A 374 -16.50 -15.11 -12.58
N LYS A 375 -16.32 -15.92 -11.53
CA LYS A 375 -17.08 -15.85 -10.27
C LYS A 375 -16.32 -15.13 -9.15
N HIS A 376 -15.11 -14.68 -9.42
CA HIS A 376 -14.25 -14.03 -8.44
C HIS A 376 -14.64 -12.57 -8.22
N ILE A 377 -14.27 -12.03 -7.06
CA ILE A 377 -14.32 -10.60 -6.79
C ILE A 377 -13.34 -9.89 -7.74
N LEU A 378 -13.77 -8.84 -8.44
CA LEU A 378 -12.86 -7.95 -9.17
C LEU A 378 -12.55 -6.71 -8.33
N SER A 379 -11.29 -6.57 -7.92
CA SER A 379 -10.79 -5.39 -7.20
C SER A 379 -10.31 -4.32 -8.18
N THR A 380 -10.51 -3.04 -7.85
CA THR A 380 -9.84 -1.94 -8.55
C THR A 380 -8.31 -2.05 -8.48
N ASN A 381 -7.63 -1.20 -9.25
CA ASN A 381 -6.21 -0.92 -9.08
C ASN A 381 -5.89 -0.34 -7.68
N ASN A 382 -4.68 -0.54 -7.17
CA ASN A 382 -4.25 -0.13 -5.82
C ASN A 382 -3.91 1.36 -5.76
N PHE A 383 -4.91 2.23 -5.68
CA PHE A 383 -4.63 3.66 -5.67
C PHE A 383 -3.78 4.06 -4.46
N GLY A 384 -2.83 4.98 -4.65
CA GLY A 384 -2.21 5.71 -3.54
C GLY A 384 -3.23 6.64 -2.91
N THR A 385 -3.23 7.90 -3.34
CA THR A 385 -4.37 8.80 -3.14
C THR A 385 -5.03 9.05 -4.49
N PRO A 386 -6.17 8.39 -4.79
CA PRO A 386 -6.84 8.54 -6.08
C PRO A 386 -7.34 9.97 -6.31
N LYS A 387 -7.27 10.43 -7.55
CA LYS A 387 -7.97 11.65 -7.98
C LYS A 387 -9.48 11.39 -8.05
N GLU A 388 -10.29 12.44 -7.87
CA GLU A 388 -11.76 12.33 -7.78
C GLU A 388 -12.39 11.66 -9.01
N TYR A 389 -11.91 11.97 -10.21
CA TYR A 389 -12.39 11.38 -11.45
C TYR A 389 -12.16 9.86 -11.55
N CYS A 390 -11.25 9.28 -10.75
CA CYS A 390 -11.05 7.83 -10.71
C CYS A 390 -12.27 7.16 -10.08
N TYR A 391 -12.79 7.67 -8.96
CA TYR A 391 -14.00 7.16 -8.32
C TYR A 391 -15.24 7.38 -9.19
N LYS A 392 -15.40 8.58 -9.75
CA LYS A 392 -16.52 8.87 -10.67
C LYS A 392 -16.49 8.00 -11.92
N GLY A 393 -15.30 7.68 -12.41
CA GLY A 393 -15.09 6.77 -13.53
C GLY A 393 -15.54 5.33 -13.25
N MET A 394 -15.61 4.89 -11.99
CA MET A 394 -16.10 3.55 -11.66
C MET A 394 -17.60 3.41 -11.85
N ILE A 395 -18.34 4.52 -11.85
CA ILE A 395 -19.80 4.52 -11.96
C ILE A 395 -20.17 4.40 -13.46
N SER A 396 -21.33 3.88 -13.81
CA SER A 396 -21.90 3.95 -15.16
C SER A 396 -22.48 5.35 -15.45
N GLU A 397 -22.68 5.69 -16.73
CA GLU A 397 -23.19 7.03 -17.10
C GLU A 397 -24.60 7.28 -16.55
N ASP A 398 -25.40 6.22 -16.36
CA ASP A 398 -26.74 6.27 -15.78
C ASP A 398 -26.75 6.14 -14.23
N GLY A 399 -25.60 5.92 -13.61
CA GLY A 399 -25.46 5.79 -12.16
C GLY A 399 -25.87 4.43 -11.57
N ASN A 400 -26.29 3.47 -12.40
CA ASN A 400 -26.89 2.22 -11.94
C ASN A 400 -25.89 1.08 -11.69
N GLU A 401 -24.66 1.20 -12.18
CA GLU A 401 -23.63 0.16 -12.08
C GLU A 401 -22.31 0.76 -11.60
N VAL A 402 -21.61 -0.01 -10.77
CA VAL A 402 -20.24 0.28 -10.36
C VAL A 402 -19.35 -0.84 -10.89
N TYR A 403 -18.38 -0.48 -11.71
CA TYR A 403 -17.46 -1.36 -12.42
C TYR A 403 -16.36 -1.95 -11.54
N ALA A 404 -16.68 -2.33 -10.31
CA ALA A 404 -15.81 -3.04 -9.36
C ALA A 404 -16.63 -3.75 -8.28
N ASP A 405 -16.12 -4.85 -7.75
CA ASP A 405 -16.73 -5.57 -6.63
C ASP A 405 -16.08 -5.20 -5.28
N LEU A 406 -14.81 -4.74 -5.32
CA LEU A 406 -14.01 -4.28 -4.19
C LEU A 406 -13.14 -3.08 -4.63
N VAL A 407 -13.02 -2.05 -3.78
CA VAL A 407 -12.16 -0.89 -4.06
C VAL A 407 -10.85 -0.98 -3.27
N ALA A 408 -9.73 -1.10 -3.96
CA ALA A 408 -8.39 -1.15 -3.38
C ALA A 408 -7.77 0.25 -3.32
N VAL A 409 -7.50 0.74 -2.12
CA VAL A 409 -6.88 2.06 -1.90
C VAL A 409 -5.84 1.96 -0.79
N GLN A 410 -4.82 2.80 -0.83
CA GLN A 410 -3.95 3.02 0.33
C GLN A 410 -4.69 3.89 1.36
N LEU A 411 -3.96 4.67 2.17
CA LEU A 411 -4.56 5.57 3.16
C LEU A 411 -5.21 6.79 2.48
N ASP A 412 -6.45 6.65 2.03
CA ASP A 412 -7.28 7.75 1.50
C ASP A 412 -8.30 8.24 2.54
N PRO A 413 -8.19 9.49 3.02
CA PRO A 413 -9.14 10.05 3.99
C PRO A 413 -10.57 10.22 3.45
N GLU A 414 -10.76 10.23 2.11
CA GLU A 414 -12.09 10.32 1.49
C GLU A 414 -12.73 8.95 1.23
N ALA A 415 -12.04 7.85 1.56
CA ALA A 415 -12.49 6.49 1.24
C ALA A 415 -13.89 6.18 1.81
N GLY A 416 -14.18 6.59 3.05
CA GLY A 416 -15.49 6.36 3.67
C GLY A 416 -16.64 7.04 2.91
N LYS A 417 -16.44 8.29 2.47
CA LYS A 417 -17.42 9.02 1.64
C LYS A 417 -17.64 8.30 0.31
N TRP A 418 -16.58 7.82 -0.34
CA TRP A 418 -16.70 7.11 -1.59
C TRP A 418 -17.34 5.73 -1.44
N SER A 419 -17.11 5.02 -0.34
CA SER A 419 -17.84 3.79 -0.05
C SER A 419 -19.35 4.02 0.07
N ASP A 420 -19.77 5.11 0.70
CA ASP A 420 -21.20 5.46 0.81
C ASP A 420 -21.85 5.82 -0.53
N ILE A 421 -21.07 6.31 -1.50
CA ILE A 421 -21.52 6.66 -2.86
C ILE A 421 -21.53 5.45 -3.77
N LEU A 422 -20.47 4.64 -3.72
CA LEU A 422 -20.30 3.47 -4.58
C LEU A 422 -21.10 2.27 -4.08
N GLU A 423 -21.46 2.25 -2.80
CA GLU A 423 -22.05 1.09 -2.11
C GLU A 423 -21.21 -0.18 -2.34
N LYS A 424 -19.90 -0.03 -2.18
CA LYS A 424 -18.91 -1.10 -2.30
C LYS A 424 -17.98 -1.13 -1.08
N PRO A 425 -17.47 -2.33 -0.72
CA PRO A 425 -16.43 -2.45 0.29
C PRO A 425 -15.09 -1.93 -0.24
N PHE A 426 -14.25 -1.52 0.70
CA PHE A 426 -12.88 -1.08 0.43
C PHE A 426 -11.88 -2.03 1.09
N SER A 427 -10.67 -2.12 0.56
CA SER A 427 -9.55 -2.75 1.25
C SER A 427 -8.36 -1.80 1.28
N ALA A 428 -7.69 -1.74 2.43
CA ALA A 428 -6.54 -0.89 2.65
C ALA A 428 -5.26 -1.59 2.15
N PHE A 429 -4.57 -1.03 1.17
CA PHE A 429 -3.32 -1.57 0.64
C PHE A 429 -2.12 -0.80 1.17
N ASN A 430 -0.97 -1.46 1.20
CA ASN A 430 0.29 -0.90 1.70
C ASN A 430 0.14 -0.33 3.11
N LEU A 431 -0.53 -1.08 4.00
CA LEU A 431 -0.31 -0.92 5.44
C LEU A 431 1.20 -0.88 5.66
N ASP A 432 1.63 0.07 6.49
CA ASP A 432 3.02 0.34 6.82
C ASP A 432 3.88 0.89 5.69
N GLY A 433 3.28 1.57 4.70
CA GLY A 433 4.01 2.19 3.57
C GLY A 433 5.34 2.82 3.98
N PHE A 434 6.42 2.05 3.78
CA PHE A 434 7.81 2.39 4.11
C PHE A 434 8.14 2.54 5.60
N PHE A 435 7.50 1.80 6.51
CA PHE A 435 7.90 1.78 7.91
C PHE A 435 9.23 1.07 8.07
N THR A 436 10.24 1.80 8.52
CA THR A 436 11.55 1.27 8.86
C THR A 436 11.83 1.47 10.35
N ALA A 437 12.54 0.51 10.94
CA ALA A 437 12.99 0.56 12.33
C ALA A 437 14.43 1.06 12.38
N GLU A 438 14.62 2.30 12.81
CA GLU A 438 15.87 3.04 12.65
C GLU A 438 17.06 2.47 13.44
N ASN A 439 16.88 2.14 14.72
CA ASN A 439 17.94 1.62 15.60
C ASN A 439 18.10 0.11 15.52
N ASP A 440 17.16 -0.60 14.91
CA ASP A 440 17.19 -2.06 14.75
C ASP A 440 17.21 -2.44 13.26
N SER A 441 17.75 -1.55 12.42
CA SER A 441 17.83 -1.75 10.97
C SER A 441 19.10 -2.47 10.54
N PRO A 442 19.03 -3.36 9.53
CA PRO A 442 20.21 -3.79 8.80
C PRO A 442 20.86 -2.66 7.98
N LEU A 443 20.21 -1.48 7.85
CA LEU A 443 20.76 -0.28 7.19
C LEU A 443 21.65 0.51 8.16
N GLY A 444 22.91 0.75 7.79
CA GLY A 444 23.83 1.58 8.55
C GLY A 444 24.90 2.22 7.68
N TYR A 445 25.56 3.25 8.21
CA TYR A 445 26.74 3.88 7.59
C TYR A 445 27.74 4.20 8.67
N SER A 446 29.03 4.09 8.43
CA SER A 446 30.04 4.59 9.37
C SER A 446 31.22 5.18 8.66
N GLY A 447 32.04 5.93 9.38
CA GLY A 447 33.33 6.39 8.90
C GLY A 447 33.87 7.50 9.77
N THR A 448 35.04 8.01 9.41
CA THR A 448 35.77 9.07 10.09
C THR A 448 35.95 10.22 9.11
N VAL A 449 35.42 11.38 9.46
CA VAL A 449 35.44 12.59 8.61
C VAL A 449 36.90 12.97 8.30
N SER A 450 37.31 12.85 7.04
CA SER A 450 38.61 13.32 6.55
C SER A 450 38.53 14.72 5.95
N SER A 451 37.37 15.10 5.40
CA SER A 451 37.12 16.44 4.85
C SER A 451 35.63 16.75 4.82
N PHE A 452 35.24 18.01 4.60
CA PHE A 452 33.85 18.35 4.28
C PHE A 452 33.77 19.65 3.48
N THR A 453 32.69 19.80 2.73
CA THR A 453 32.34 21.05 2.01
C THR A 453 30.91 21.43 2.32
N PHE A 454 30.65 22.74 2.29
CA PHE A 454 29.35 23.33 2.56
C PHE A 454 28.84 24.05 1.31
N ASP A 455 27.59 23.80 0.97
CA ASP A 455 26.82 24.61 0.04
C ASP A 455 25.68 25.27 0.82
N ASP A 456 25.89 26.51 1.26
CA ASP A 456 24.89 27.27 2.02
C ASP A 456 23.63 27.60 1.19
N VAL A 457 23.73 27.58 -0.15
CA VAL A 457 22.61 27.89 -1.07
C VAL A 457 21.74 26.66 -1.23
N ALA A 458 22.33 25.52 -1.57
CA ALA A 458 21.63 24.24 -1.68
C ALA A 458 21.40 23.56 -0.32
N LYS A 459 21.83 24.21 0.78
CA LYS A 459 21.81 23.69 2.15
C LYS A 459 22.36 22.27 2.22
N THR A 460 23.50 22.04 1.56
CA THR A 460 24.15 20.72 1.49
C THR A 460 25.45 20.73 2.30
N ILE A 461 25.75 19.62 2.98
CA ILE A 461 27.07 19.30 3.53
C ILE A 461 27.57 18.05 2.81
N THR A 462 28.71 18.10 2.12
CA THR A 462 29.35 16.91 1.59
C THR A 462 30.48 16.54 2.51
N VAL A 463 30.42 15.35 3.10
CA VAL A 463 31.42 14.86 4.05
C VAL A 463 32.28 13.83 3.35
N THR A 464 33.58 14.04 3.40
CA THR A 464 34.58 13.09 2.94
C THR A 464 35.03 12.21 4.10
N CYS A 465 35.18 10.91 3.90
CA CYS A 465 35.85 10.01 4.83
C CYS A 465 36.80 9.06 4.08
N ASP A 466 37.85 8.65 4.77
CA ASP A 466 38.86 7.73 4.21
C ASP A 466 38.48 6.26 4.46
N ASP A 467 37.55 6.02 5.39
CA ASP A 467 37.04 4.74 5.92
C ASP A 467 35.50 4.68 5.91
N CYS A 468 34.85 5.30 4.92
CA CYS A 468 33.39 5.25 4.78
C CYS A 468 32.91 3.81 4.51
N ASN A 469 32.13 3.24 5.42
CA ASN A 469 31.46 1.96 5.27
C ASN A 469 29.95 2.16 5.12
N PHE A 470 29.35 1.40 4.22
CA PHE A 470 27.91 1.27 4.11
C PHE A 470 27.49 -0.16 4.47
N TYR A 471 26.47 -0.28 5.31
CA TYR A 471 25.92 -1.55 5.78
C TYR A 471 24.51 -1.69 5.23
N TRP A 472 24.30 -2.64 4.32
CA TRP A 472 22.96 -3.10 3.90
C TRP A 472 23.07 -4.51 3.33
N ALA A 473 22.16 -5.39 3.75
CA ALA A 473 22.10 -6.78 3.29
C ALA A 473 23.46 -7.51 3.35
N GLY A 474 24.22 -7.32 4.44
CA GLY A 474 25.21 -8.32 4.85
C GLY A 474 26.70 -8.10 4.59
N ASN A 475 27.22 -6.96 4.10
CA ASN A 475 28.68 -6.69 4.18
C ASN A 475 29.08 -5.20 3.95
N PRO A 476 30.09 -4.66 4.69
CA PRO A 476 30.70 -3.33 4.46
C PRO A 476 31.51 -3.11 3.16
N LEU A 477 31.41 -3.95 2.12
CA LEU A 477 32.49 -4.12 1.13
C LEU A 477 32.47 -3.25 -0.16
N PHE A 478 31.66 -2.21 -0.27
CA PHE A 478 31.79 -1.32 -1.43
C PHE A 478 32.84 -0.22 -1.23
N SER A 479 33.71 -0.12 -2.24
CA SER A 479 34.71 0.92 -2.50
C SER A 479 34.34 2.25 -1.83
N PRO A 480 35.29 2.91 -1.13
CA PRO A 480 34.99 4.09 -0.35
C PRO A 480 34.24 5.07 -1.24
N VAL A 481 32.95 5.22 -0.97
CA VAL A 481 32.25 6.45 -1.30
C VAL A 481 32.98 7.46 -0.44
N HIS A 482 34.11 7.99 -0.95
CA HIS A 482 34.97 8.88 -0.21
C HIS A 482 34.20 10.12 0.20
N ASN A 483 33.03 10.37 -0.39
CA ASN A 483 32.17 11.52 -0.14
C ASN A 483 30.72 11.06 0.00
N PHE A 484 30.12 11.21 1.17
CA PHE A 484 28.66 11.15 1.31
C PHE A 484 28.08 12.56 1.37
N ARG A 485 26.89 12.73 0.78
CA ARG A 485 26.24 14.04 0.65
C ARG A 485 25.02 14.11 1.57
N ILE A 486 24.98 15.14 2.41
CA ILE A 486 23.89 15.48 3.32
C ILE A 486 23.16 16.68 2.71
N GLN A 487 21.86 16.57 2.42
CA GLN A 487 21.08 17.70 1.90
C GLN A 487 19.97 18.08 2.89
N PHE A 488 19.92 19.36 3.26
CA PHE A 488 18.90 19.96 4.11
C PHE A 488 17.90 20.75 3.25
N SER A 489 16.65 20.89 3.68
CA SER A 489 15.61 21.62 2.95
C SER A 489 15.80 23.14 3.02
N SER A 490 15.52 23.86 1.93
CA SER A 490 15.64 25.33 1.80
C SER A 490 14.35 26.12 2.07
N LEU A 491 13.28 25.49 2.55
CA LEU A 491 11.99 26.16 2.73
C LEU A 491 12.01 27.14 3.92
N PRO A 492 11.47 28.37 3.77
CA PRO A 492 11.29 29.29 4.90
C PRO A 492 10.21 28.77 5.86
N GLU A 493 10.40 29.01 7.16
CA GLU A 493 9.58 28.55 8.32
C GLU A 493 8.05 28.86 8.24
N THR A 494 7.54 29.45 7.17
CA THR A 494 6.18 30.02 7.10
C THR A 494 5.30 29.54 5.95
N ILE A 495 5.76 28.63 5.08
CA ILE A 495 4.93 28.12 3.97
C ILE A 495 4.64 26.62 4.18
N ILE A 496 3.63 26.34 5.01
CA ILE A 496 2.88 25.09 4.96
C ILE A 496 1.46 25.48 4.52
N ARG A 497 1.20 25.43 3.21
CA ARG A 497 -0.18 25.43 2.68
C ARG A 497 -0.47 24.03 2.15
N GLY A 498 -1.42 23.35 2.78
CA GLY A 498 -2.28 22.38 2.08
C GLY A 498 -2.05 20.89 2.32
N ALA A 499 -1.22 20.45 3.25
CA ALA A 499 -1.26 19.06 3.70
C ALA A 499 -2.42 18.90 4.70
N THR A 500 -3.51 18.29 4.26
CA THR A 500 -4.56 17.76 5.14
C THR A 500 -3.92 16.82 6.16
N GLU A 501 -4.38 16.94 7.40
CA GLU A 501 -3.81 16.35 8.61
C GLU A 501 -3.78 14.81 8.56
N SER A 502 -2.74 14.23 7.97
CA SER A 502 -2.19 12.93 8.39
C SER A 502 -1.32 13.19 9.63
N PRO A 503 -1.26 12.29 10.63
CA PRO A 503 -0.49 12.52 11.86
C PRO A 503 1.01 12.57 11.55
N GLN A 504 1.50 13.72 11.10
CA GLN A 504 2.92 14.03 11.15
C GLN A 504 3.30 14.03 12.63
N HIS A 505 3.92 12.96 13.08
CA HIS A 505 4.56 12.87 14.39
C HIS A 505 5.73 13.86 14.41
N TYR A 506 5.43 15.13 14.73
CA TYR A 506 6.42 16.08 15.16
C TYR A 506 6.95 15.60 16.52
N ARG A 507 8.07 14.87 16.55
CA ARG A 507 8.79 14.66 17.82
C ARG A 507 9.35 16.02 18.28
N SER A 508 9.13 16.33 19.57
CA SER A 508 9.90 17.32 20.32
C SER A 508 11.40 17.00 20.24
N ALA A 509 12.23 18.03 20.39
CA ALA A 509 13.70 18.01 20.28
C ALA A 509 14.39 16.68 20.70
N PRO A 510 15.49 16.30 20.03
CA PRO A 510 16.23 15.09 20.39
C PRO A 510 16.69 15.14 21.87
N PRO A 511 16.81 13.98 22.55
CA PRO A 511 17.38 13.91 23.89
C PRO A 511 18.74 14.63 23.94
N ALA A 512 19.02 15.32 25.05
CA ALA A 512 20.24 16.12 25.25
C ALA A 512 21.55 15.33 25.07
N ASP A 513 21.47 13.99 25.09
CA ASP A 513 22.59 13.05 25.03
C ASP A 513 23.15 12.85 23.60
N PHE A 514 22.50 13.46 22.58
CA PHE A 514 22.84 13.31 21.15
C PHE A 514 24.12 14.04 20.70
N ILE A 515 24.57 15.06 21.43
CA ILE A 515 25.76 15.87 21.07
C ILE A 515 27.04 15.32 21.72
N ASP A 516 26.93 14.53 22.78
CA ASP A 516 28.11 14.08 23.56
C ASP A 516 28.90 12.93 22.92
N ASN A 517 28.34 12.22 21.92
CA ASN A 517 28.94 11.02 21.34
C ASN A 517 29.29 11.09 19.85
N LYS A 518 29.38 12.30 19.25
CA LYS A 518 29.81 12.52 17.85
C LYS A 518 29.07 11.67 16.79
N THR A 519 27.82 11.29 17.03
CA THR A 519 27.02 10.49 16.07
C THR A 519 26.05 11.42 15.35
N PHE A 520 26.10 11.44 14.01
CA PHE A 520 25.20 12.27 13.19
C PHE A 520 24.11 11.40 12.55
N ILE A 521 22.94 11.99 12.29
CA ILE A 521 21.88 11.40 11.46
C ILE A 521 21.70 12.33 10.26
N VAL A 522 21.66 11.76 9.07
CA VAL A 522 21.45 12.44 7.78
C VAL A 522 20.11 11.99 7.23
N ARG A 523 19.41 12.78 6.42
CA ARG A 523 18.26 12.32 5.60
C ARG A 523 18.56 12.68 4.15
N GLU A 524 18.45 11.72 3.23
CA GLU A 524 18.37 12.04 1.80
C GLU A 524 16.89 12.30 1.47
N SER A 525 16.49 13.59 1.47
CA SER A 525 15.12 14.09 1.26
C SER A 525 14.11 13.80 2.38
N GLY A 526 14.11 14.64 3.41
CA GLY A 526 13.08 14.65 4.45
C GLY A 526 13.37 15.67 5.55
N TYR A 527 12.35 16.41 5.96
CA TYR A 527 12.43 17.56 6.87
C TYR A 527 13.17 17.22 8.18
N TYR A 528 14.37 17.77 8.36
CA TYR A 528 15.10 17.72 9.62
C TYR A 528 14.77 18.97 10.43
N ASN A 529 14.39 18.80 11.71
CA ASN A 529 14.16 19.92 12.63
C ASN A 529 15.47 20.42 13.29
N GLY A 530 16.61 19.77 13.04
CA GLY A 530 17.90 20.33 13.45
C GLY A 530 18.41 21.32 12.40
N LYS A 531 19.09 22.36 12.86
CA LYS A 531 19.44 23.46 11.96
C LYS A 531 20.65 23.05 11.13
N TYR A 532 20.59 23.23 9.81
CA TYR A 532 21.76 23.12 8.92
C TYR A 532 23.00 23.81 9.52
N THR A 533 22.79 24.96 10.16
CA THR A 533 23.84 25.72 10.87
C THR A 533 24.43 24.99 12.08
N GLU A 534 23.63 24.24 12.84
CA GLU A 534 24.13 23.49 14.00
C GLU A 534 25.03 22.33 13.56
N LEU A 535 24.66 21.57 12.53
CA LEU A 535 25.54 20.50 12.02
C LEU A 535 26.79 21.07 11.34
N ARG A 536 26.63 22.14 10.54
CA ARG A 536 27.73 22.86 9.91
C ARG A 536 28.76 23.34 10.94
N ASP A 537 28.29 23.87 12.07
CA ASP A 537 29.16 24.44 13.10
C ASP A 537 29.73 23.35 14.05
N ALA A 538 29.13 22.16 14.10
CA ALA A 538 29.54 21.06 14.97
C ALA A 538 30.52 20.05 14.33
N ILE A 539 30.42 19.79 13.02
CA ILE A 539 31.22 18.76 12.34
C ILE A 539 32.71 19.13 12.27
N LYS A 540 33.58 18.17 12.61
CA LYS A 540 35.04 18.35 12.59
C LYS A 540 35.74 17.21 11.86
N ILE A 541 36.90 17.52 11.29
CA ILE A 541 37.83 16.49 10.80
C ILE A 541 38.23 15.60 11.98
N GLY A 542 38.18 14.29 11.78
CA GLY A 542 38.44 13.27 12.79
C GLY A 542 37.21 12.86 13.62
N ASP A 543 36.02 13.42 13.37
CA ASP A 543 34.80 12.89 13.95
C ASP A 543 34.43 11.55 13.32
N SER A 544 34.13 10.55 14.16
CA SER A 544 33.62 9.26 13.69
C SER A 544 32.10 9.26 13.73
N PHE A 545 31.45 8.94 12.62
CA PHE A 545 30.01 8.74 12.56
C PHE A 545 29.70 7.25 12.42
N LYS A 546 28.53 6.86 12.93
CA LYS A 546 28.01 5.49 12.87
C LYS A 546 26.63 5.41 12.22
N ARG A 547 26.14 6.52 11.64
CA ARG A 547 24.82 6.56 11.01
C ARG A 547 24.66 7.68 9.98
N VAL A 548 23.90 7.41 8.92
CA VAL A 548 23.41 8.35 7.89
C VAL A 548 22.08 7.73 7.45
N VAL A 549 20.92 8.35 7.74
CA VAL A 549 19.61 7.83 7.30
C VAL A 549 19.40 8.25 5.84
N PHE A 550 18.98 7.32 5.01
CA PHE A 550 18.59 7.63 3.64
C PHE A 550 17.07 7.54 3.56
N PHE A 551 16.49 8.55 2.91
CA PHE A 551 15.06 8.66 2.59
C PHE A 551 14.11 9.08 3.73
N ASN A 552 13.13 9.89 3.34
CA ASN A 552 11.87 10.00 4.07
C ASN A 552 11.33 8.58 4.27
N ASN A 553 11.12 8.19 5.53
CA ASN A 553 10.19 7.15 6.01
C ASN A 553 10.86 6.06 6.86
N GLY A 554 11.01 6.40 8.14
CA GLY A 554 11.25 5.48 9.23
C GLY A 554 10.90 6.19 10.53
N PRO A 555 9.61 6.36 10.87
CA PRO A 555 9.25 7.14 12.06
C PRO A 555 9.53 6.41 13.39
N PHE A 556 10.04 5.18 13.33
CA PHE A 556 10.14 4.27 14.48
C PHE A 556 11.59 3.97 14.82
N GLU A 557 11.89 3.99 16.11
CA GLU A 557 13.22 3.74 16.63
C GLU A 557 13.55 2.25 16.64
N THR A 558 12.58 1.36 16.88
CA THR A 558 12.81 -0.09 17.04
C THR A 558 11.87 -0.92 16.17
N GLN A 559 12.18 -2.20 15.97
CA GLN A 559 11.25 -3.11 15.30
C GLN A 559 9.95 -3.30 16.10
N GLU A 560 10.02 -3.17 17.43
CA GLU A 560 8.83 -3.22 18.29
C GLU A 560 7.90 -2.03 18.02
N GLU A 561 8.44 -0.80 17.98
CA GLU A 561 7.68 0.41 17.63
C GLU A 561 7.09 0.31 16.23
N ARG A 562 7.86 -0.24 15.28
CA ARG A 562 7.37 -0.52 13.92
C ARG A 562 6.18 -1.48 13.94
N GLY A 563 6.24 -2.53 14.75
CA GLY A 563 5.15 -3.50 14.90
C GLY A 563 3.91 -2.91 15.58
N GLN A 564 4.09 -2.03 16.55
CA GLN A 564 2.99 -1.30 17.19
C GLN A 564 2.30 -0.34 16.21
N ALA A 565 3.05 0.21 15.26
CA ALA A 565 2.51 1.04 14.20
C ALA A 565 1.64 0.24 13.22
N TYR A 566 2.09 -0.94 12.82
CA TYR A 566 1.25 -1.89 12.08
C TYR A 566 -0.06 -2.15 12.79
N ALA A 567 0.02 -2.51 14.09
CA ALA A 567 -1.15 -2.80 14.90
C ALA A 567 -2.12 -1.61 14.94
N SER A 568 -1.59 -0.39 15.07
CA SER A 568 -2.38 0.84 15.08
C SER A 568 -3.07 1.11 13.74
N GLN A 569 -2.36 0.89 12.61
CA GLN A 569 -2.96 1.08 11.28
C GLN A 569 -4.01 0.01 10.96
N LEU A 570 -3.75 -1.24 11.31
CA LEU A 570 -4.70 -2.34 11.17
C LEU A 570 -5.96 -2.08 12.00
N GLN A 571 -5.81 -1.71 13.27
CA GLN A 571 -6.94 -1.34 14.13
C GLN A 571 -7.72 -0.15 13.54
N GLY A 572 -7.01 0.87 13.05
CA GLY A 572 -7.63 2.00 12.35
C GLY A 572 -8.46 1.56 11.15
N ALA A 573 -7.92 0.69 10.29
CA ALA A 573 -8.62 0.14 9.13
C ALA A 573 -9.84 -0.71 9.53
N VAL A 574 -9.73 -1.50 10.61
CA VAL A 574 -10.82 -2.35 11.10
C VAL A 574 -11.97 -1.50 11.65
N LEU A 575 -11.66 -0.43 12.39
CA LEU A 575 -12.64 0.41 13.10
C LEU A 575 -13.17 1.60 12.29
N GLU A 576 -12.60 1.88 11.12
CA GLU A 576 -13.01 3.04 10.33
C GLU A 576 -14.46 2.92 9.84
N GLN A 577 -15.24 3.96 10.09
CA GLN A 577 -16.61 4.10 9.65
C GLN A 577 -16.73 5.16 8.56
N SER A 578 -17.63 4.92 7.61
CA SER A 578 -18.05 5.92 6.64
C SER A 578 -18.89 7.02 7.31
N PRO A 579 -19.17 8.14 6.63
CA PRO A 579 -20.11 9.16 7.12
C PRO A 579 -21.51 8.61 7.49
N LYS A 580 -21.98 7.52 6.87
CA LYS A 580 -23.21 6.81 7.24
C LYS A 580 -23.06 5.86 8.43
N GLY A 581 -21.88 5.76 9.05
CA GLY A 581 -21.61 4.84 10.15
C GLY A 581 -21.28 3.41 9.69
N THR A 582 -21.09 3.17 8.39
CA THR A 582 -20.80 1.83 7.87
C THR A 582 -19.33 1.46 8.06
N TYR A 583 -19.03 0.31 8.65
CA TYR A 583 -17.70 -0.31 8.63
C TYR A 583 -17.41 -0.83 7.22
N PHE A 584 -16.73 -0.01 6.43
CA PHE A 584 -16.64 -0.21 4.98
C PHE A 584 -15.39 -0.93 4.50
N LYS A 585 -14.35 -1.00 5.34
CA LYS A 585 -13.14 -1.74 5.03
C LYS A 585 -13.34 -3.23 5.30
N VAL A 586 -12.89 -4.09 4.39
CA VAL A 586 -12.97 -5.56 4.52
C VAL A 586 -11.60 -6.23 4.52
N GLY A 587 -10.54 -5.43 4.45
CA GLY A 587 -9.19 -5.94 4.42
C GLY A 587 -8.15 -4.87 4.62
N ALA A 588 -6.95 -5.34 4.97
CA ALA A 588 -5.76 -4.54 5.08
C ALA A 588 -4.53 -5.39 4.71
N HIS A 589 -3.70 -4.89 3.79
CA HIS A 589 -2.60 -5.64 3.18
C HIS A 589 -1.25 -4.98 3.47
N LEU A 590 -0.32 -5.74 4.04
CA LEU A 590 1.06 -5.34 4.31
C LEU A 590 1.91 -5.43 3.03
N TRP A 591 2.76 -4.42 2.79
CA TRP A 591 3.82 -4.45 1.78
C TRP A 591 5.17 -4.37 2.49
N GLN A 592 5.98 -5.44 2.57
CA GLN A 592 5.90 -6.72 1.83
C GLN A 592 6.59 -7.87 2.60
N TRP A 593 6.69 -9.06 1.99
CA TRP A 593 7.31 -10.24 2.58
C TRP A 593 8.73 -9.98 3.12
N LYS A 594 9.60 -9.36 2.33
CA LYS A 594 11.04 -9.23 2.63
C LYS A 594 11.58 -7.83 2.39
N ASP A 595 12.71 -7.55 3.02
CA ASP A 595 13.51 -6.36 2.72
C ASP A 595 14.07 -6.41 1.29
N ASN A 596 14.15 -5.24 0.67
CA ASN A 596 14.76 -5.08 -0.65
C ASN A 596 16.29 -5.04 -0.55
N SER A 597 16.99 -5.48 -1.59
CA SER A 597 18.46 -5.36 -1.65
C SER A 597 18.89 -3.95 -2.11
N TYR A 598 20.19 -3.64 -1.95
CA TYR A 598 20.76 -2.34 -2.37
C TYR A 598 20.62 -2.07 -3.88
N PHE A 599 20.51 -3.12 -4.69
CA PHE A 599 20.40 -3.01 -6.15
C PHE A 599 18.99 -2.66 -6.63
N PHE A 600 18.04 -2.54 -5.70
CA PHE A 600 16.71 -2.00 -5.96
C PHE A 600 16.69 -0.50 -5.64
N TRP A 601 15.85 0.25 -6.34
CA TRP A 601 15.68 1.69 -6.11
C TRP A 601 15.01 2.02 -4.76
N GLU A 602 14.50 1.01 -4.06
CA GLU A 602 13.75 1.10 -2.81
C GLU A 602 14.50 0.34 -1.71
N ILE A 603 15.53 0.95 -1.14
CA ILE A 603 16.40 0.34 -0.11
C ILE A 603 15.75 0.54 1.27
N TYR A 604 14.83 -0.35 1.66
CA TYR A 604 14.06 -0.20 2.90
C TYR A 604 13.96 -1.49 3.71
N ASN A 605 13.92 -1.31 5.03
CA ASN A 605 13.66 -2.33 6.05
C ASN A 605 12.14 -2.35 6.35
N PHE A 606 11.34 -2.78 5.39
CA PHE A 606 9.88 -2.88 5.52
C PHE A 606 9.36 -4.33 5.41
N GLY A 607 10.24 -5.32 5.32
CA GLY A 607 9.90 -6.74 5.24
C GLY A 607 9.46 -7.34 6.58
N LEU A 608 8.78 -8.49 6.53
CA LEU A 608 8.62 -9.38 7.68
C LEU A 608 9.91 -10.19 7.94
N VAL A 609 10.69 -10.41 6.88
CA VAL A 609 12.01 -11.05 6.92
C VAL A 609 13.10 -10.17 6.32
N THR A 610 14.34 -10.38 6.76
CA THR A 610 15.54 -9.75 6.18
C THR A 610 15.80 -10.26 4.76
N HIS A 611 16.77 -9.66 4.07
CA HIS A 611 17.27 -10.16 2.78
C HIS A 611 17.92 -11.56 2.87
N ARG A 612 18.20 -12.06 4.08
CA ARG A 612 18.71 -13.43 4.32
C ARG A 612 17.63 -14.41 4.74
N ASP A 613 16.35 -14.05 4.57
CA ASP A 613 15.18 -14.86 4.97
C ASP A 613 15.12 -15.14 6.48
N ASN A 614 15.61 -14.23 7.31
CA ASN A 614 15.49 -14.30 8.76
C ASN A 614 14.31 -13.45 9.23
N ALA A 615 13.40 -14.03 10.00
CA ALA A 615 12.26 -13.30 10.54
C ALA A 615 12.68 -12.24 11.59
N TYR A 616 12.01 -11.09 11.58
CA TYR A 616 12.11 -10.09 12.64
C TYR A 616 11.28 -10.51 13.87
N ASP A 617 11.53 -11.69 14.42
CA ASP A 617 10.80 -12.30 15.55
C ASP A 617 11.57 -12.24 16.88
N GLY A 618 12.68 -11.50 16.90
CA GLY A 618 13.61 -11.44 18.03
C GLY A 618 14.49 -12.68 18.21
N GLN A 619 14.45 -13.63 17.28
CA GLN A 619 15.22 -14.88 17.33
C GLN A 619 15.96 -15.17 16.03
N GLU A 620 15.36 -14.93 14.86
CA GLU A 620 15.93 -15.29 13.58
C GLU A 620 16.93 -14.26 13.07
N ALA A 621 16.55 -12.99 13.04
CA ALA A 621 17.36 -11.88 12.52
C ALA A 621 18.46 -11.45 13.52
N CYS A 622 19.45 -12.33 13.73
CA CYS A 622 20.53 -12.19 14.71
C CYS A 622 21.94 -12.28 14.07
N PHE A 623 22.95 -11.84 14.82
CA PHE A 623 24.33 -11.74 14.33
C PHE A 623 25.14 -13.04 14.43
N ASP A 624 24.68 -13.98 15.23
CA ASP A 624 25.31 -15.29 15.37
C ASP A 624 24.54 -16.34 14.57
N GLU A 625 25.28 -17.29 13.98
CA GLU A 625 24.67 -18.47 13.39
C GLU A 625 23.92 -19.27 14.45
N GLY A 626 22.82 -19.90 14.06
CA GLY A 626 22.05 -20.75 14.96
C GLY A 626 20.98 -21.52 14.22
N THR A 627 19.96 -21.95 14.95
CA THR A 627 18.84 -22.70 14.39
C THR A 627 17.54 -21.94 14.68
N ASP A 628 16.68 -21.80 13.67
CA ASP A 628 15.38 -21.18 13.83
C ASP A 628 14.36 -22.13 14.48
N SER A 629 13.16 -21.61 14.77
CA SER A 629 12.07 -22.35 15.40
C SER A 629 11.59 -23.56 14.58
N ASN A 630 11.91 -23.61 13.29
CA ASN A 630 11.57 -24.69 12.38
C ASN A 630 12.74 -25.65 12.12
N GLY A 631 13.88 -25.45 12.79
CA GLY A 631 15.05 -26.31 12.68
C GLY A 631 16.07 -25.88 11.63
N PHE A 632 15.81 -24.82 10.84
CA PHE A 632 16.73 -24.36 9.79
C PHE A 632 17.90 -23.58 10.34
N THR A 633 19.06 -23.71 9.70
CA THR A 633 20.21 -22.84 9.99
C THR A 633 19.82 -21.40 9.71
N ARG A 634 19.88 -20.56 10.75
CA ARG A 634 19.80 -19.11 10.63
C ARG A 634 21.07 -18.62 9.97
N LEU A 635 20.92 -17.89 8.87
CA LEU A 635 22.05 -17.24 8.21
C LEU A 635 22.47 -16.05 9.08
N ALA A 636 23.72 -16.02 9.55
CA ALA A 636 24.19 -14.90 10.36
C ALA A 636 24.05 -13.57 9.59
N GLU A 637 23.55 -12.56 10.28
CA GLU A 637 23.50 -11.18 9.79
C GLU A 637 24.80 -10.44 10.13
N THR A 638 25.20 -9.48 9.29
CA THR A 638 26.31 -8.60 9.64
C THR A 638 25.83 -7.54 10.63
N ARG A 639 26.48 -7.43 11.80
CA ARG A 639 26.18 -6.42 12.81
C ARG A 639 26.63 -5.02 12.35
N PRO A 640 25.70 -4.08 12.08
CA PRO A 640 26.05 -2.70 11.83
C PRO A 640 26.56 -2.01 13.12
N PRO A 641 27.43 -1.01 13.01
CA PRO A 641 28.09 -0.37 14.16
C PRO A 641 27.14 0.45 15.05
N HIS A 642 25.91 0.74 14.60
CA HIS A 642 24.87 1.37 15.40
C HIS A 642 24.07 0.38 16.25
N ILE A 643 24.20 -0.93 16.02
CA ILE A 643 23.50 -1.97 16.77
C ILE A 643 24.35 -2.48 17.93
N ASN A 644 23.80 -2.39 19.15
CA ASN A 644 24.44 -2.90 20.37
C ASN A 644 23.80 -4.20 20.89
N SER A 645 22.62 -4.58 20.38
CA SER A 645 21.94 -5.85 20.69
C SER A 645 22.56 -7.02 19.91
N ASP A 646 22.10 -8.24 20.22
CA ASP A 646 22.50 -9.46 19.49
C ASP A 646 21.61 -9.77 18.28
N CYS A 647 20.48 -9.06 18.14
CA CYS A 647 19.50 -9.22 17.07
C CYS A 647 18.83 -7.89 16.69
N PHE A 648 18.25 -7.84 15.50
CA PHE A 648 17.51 -6.70 14.96
C PHE A 648 16.09 -6.52 15.56
N GLY A 649 15.81 -6.92 16.81
CA GLY A 649 14.51 -6.69 17.46
C GLY A 649 13.35 -7.60 17.00
N ASN A 650 12.12 -7.33 17.49
CA ASN A 650 10.93 -8.15 17.25
C ASN A 650 9.75 -7.33 16.70
N TYR A 651 9.58 -7.37 15.38
CA TYR A 651 8.46 -6.79 14.64
C TYR A 651 7.24 -7.73 14.62
N ILE A 652 7.50 -9.02 14.43
CA ILE A 652 6.48 -10.05 14.18
C ILE A 652 5.52 -10.22 15.36
N LYS A 653 5.97 -10.02 16.61
CA LYS A 653 5.10 -10.18 17.79
C LYS A 653 3.88 -9.26 17.73
N SER A 654 4.10 -7.96 17.51
CA SER A 654 3.02 -6.98 17.46
C SER A 654 2.13 -7.17 16.22
N VAL A 655 2.72 -7.58 15.09
CA VAL A 655 1.97 -7.93 13.87
C VAL A 655 1.03 -9.10 14.12
N SER A 656 1.54 -10.17 14.72
CA SER A 656 0.77 -11.38 15.03
C SER A 656 -0.36 -11.08 16.02
N ASP A 657 -0.05 -10.40 17.13
CA ASP A 657 -1.05 -10.01 18.13
C ASP A 657 -2.19 -9.20 17.50
N ALA A 658 -1.85 -8.24 16.63
CA ALA A 658 -2.85 -7.40 15.97
C ALA A 658 -3.73 -8.21 15.03
N ASN A 659 -3.15 -9.10 14.22
CA ASN A 659 -3.88 -9.97 13.30
C ASN A 659 -4.90 -10.86 14.02
N PHE A 660 -4.51 -11.48 15.14
CA PHE A 660 -5.41 -12.33 15.94
C PHE A 660 -6.46 -11.57 16.77
N SER A 661 -6.39 -10.24 16.81
CA SER A 661 -7.35 -9.40 17.55
C SER A 661 -8.50 -8.84 16.70
N ILE A 662 -8.47 -8.99 15.37
CA ILE A 662 -9.36 -8.24 14.47
C ILE A 662 -10.86 -8.45 14.77
N TYR A 663 -11.30 -9.69 15.00
CA TYR A 663 -12.72 -9.98 15.20
C TYR A 663 -13.23 -9.56 16.58
N SER A 664 -12.35 -9.33 17.56
CA SER A 664 -12.77 -8.77 18.85
C SER A 664 -12.89 -7.24 18.85
N LEU A 665 -12.44 -6.57 17.78
CA LEU A 665 -12.55 -5.11 17.62
C LEU A 665 -13.88 -4.67 17.01
N ARG A 666 -14.55 -5.52 16.22
CA ARG A 666 -15.80 -5.15 15.55
C ARG A 666 -17.02 -5.57 16.35
N PRO A 667 -18.16 -4.87 16.24
CA PRO A 667 -19.41 -5.37 16.77
C PRO A 667 -19.72 -6.74 16.17
N ASN A 668 -19.96 -7.75 17.02
CA ASN A 668 -20.42 -9.07 16.59
C ASN A 668 -21.89 -8.97 16.17
N THR A 669 -22.14 -8.53 14.94
CA THR A 669 -23.47 -8.57 14.34
C THR A 669 -23.69 -9.96 13.77
N VAL A 670 -24.37 -10.80 14.55
CA VAL A 670 -24.95 -12.05 14.07
C VAL A 670 -26.29 -11.69 13.41
N PRO A 671 -26.58 -12.13 12.18
CA PRO A 671 -27.91 -11.95 11.59
C PRO A 671 -29.00 -12.58 12.48
N ASP A 672 -29.83 -11.73 13.07
CA ASP A 672 -31.09 -11.96 13.78
C ASP A 672 -31.30 -13.30 14.53
N ASP A 673 -31.01 -13.29 15.84
CA ASP A 673 -31.80 -14.02 16.85
C ASP A 673 -32.50 -12.96 17.72
N PRO A 674 -33.81 -13.07 18.05
CA PRO A 674 -34.55 -11.97 18.63
C PRO A 674 -34.02 -11.64 20.03
N ALA A 675 -33.57 -10.40 20.19
CA ALA A 675 -32.96 -9.91 21.42
C ALA A 675 -33.83 -10.20 22.65
N PRO A 676 -33.25 -10.68 23.77
CA PRO A 676 -33.97 -10.69 25.03
C PRO A 676 -34.25 -9.24 25.45
N ASN A 677 -35.47 -9.00 25.95
CA ASN A 677 -35.94 -7.69 26.38
C ASN A 677 -34.99 -7.05 27.40
N ILE A 678 -34.22 -6.04 26.98
CA ILE A 678 -33.39 -5.24 27.89
C ILE A 678 -34.30 -4.24 28.60
N VAL A 679 -34.52 -4.46 29.90
CA VAL A 679 -35.18 -3.47 30.78
C VAL A 679 -34.15 -2.39 31.11
N THR A 680 -34.40 -1.16 30.67
CA THR A 680 -33.49 -0.03 30.90
C THR A 680 -33.64 0.48 32.34
N ALA A 681 -32.60 0.35 33.16
CA ALA A 681 -32.50 0.99 34.47
C ALA A 681 -31.44 2.11 34.43
N THR A 682 -31.79 3.30 34.92
CA THR A 682 -30.87 4.44 35.03
C THR A 682 -30.21 4.45 36.41
N TYR A 683 -28.87 4.44 36.46
CA TYR A 683 -28.12 4.42 37.71
C TYR A 683 -27.66 5.83 38.10
N ASN A 684 -27.89 6.21 39.35
CA ASN A 684 -27.33 7.44 39.93
C ASN A 684 -25.97 7.16 40.61
N LEU A 685 -25.22 8.22 40.93
CA LEU A 685 -23.87 8.13 41.48
C LEU A 685 -23.79 7.26 42.75
N SER A 686 -24.79 7.31 43.62
CA SER A 686 -24.79 6.51 44.86
C SER A 686 -25.03 5.02 44.57
N ASN A 687 -25.96 4.68 43.67
CA ASN A 687 -26.20 3.29 43.28
C ASN A 687 -25.01 2.70 42.52
N PHE A 688 -24.37 3.50 41.67
CA PHE A 688 -23.20 3.13 40.90
C PHE A 688 -21.99 2.82 41.79
N ILE A 689 -21.73 3.65 42.81
CA ILE A 689 -20.63 3.41 43.76
C ILE A 689 -20.85 2.12 44.55
N SER A 690 -22.08 1.87 45.06
CA SER A 690 -22.37 0.63 45.78
C SER A 690 -22.27 -0.63 44.92
N LEU A 691 -22.64 -0.55 43.64
CA LEU A 691 -22.52 -1.66 42.69
C LEU A 691 -21.07 -1.92 42.27
N ILE A 692 -20.25 -0.86 42.12
CA ILE A 692 -18.82 -1.01 41.83
C ILE A 692 -18.07 -1.58 43.04
N ASP A 693 -18.36 -1.12 44.25
CA ASP A 693 -17.74 -1.66 45.46
C ASP A 693 -18.08 -3.16 45.64
N ASN A 694 -19.30 -3.57 45.27
CA ASN A 694 -19.72 -4.98 45.23
C ASN A 694 -19.08 -5.75 44.06
N TRP A 695 -18.93 -5.15 42.87
CA TRP A 695 -18.30 -5.78 41.70
C TRP A 695 -16.80 -6.03 41.93
N LEU A 696 -16.10 -5.07 42.56
CA LEU A 696 -14.71 -5.22 42.98
C LEU A 696 -14.52 -6.31 44.07
N GLN A 697 -15.62 -6.81 44.66
CA GLN A 697 -15.66 -7.95 45.60
C GLN A 697 -16.48 -9.15 45.07
N THR A 698 -16.81 -9.17 43.77
CA THR A 698 -17.58 -10.16 43.01
C THR A 698 -18.72 -10.87 43.75
N GLY A 699 -19.89 -10.23 43.80
CA GLY A 699 -21.16 -10.87 43.38
C GLY A 699 -22.29 -10.98 44.40
N ASP A 700 -23.34 -10.17 44.18
CA ASP A 700 -24.72 -10.51 44.53
C ASP A 700 -25.60 -10.53 43.27
N GLU A 701 -26.82 -11.08 43.35
CA GLU A 701 -27.77 -11.23 42.23
C GLU A 701 -28.13 -9.92 41.50
N ASN A 702 -27.81 -8.76 42.07
CA ASN A 702 -28.02 -7.44 41.48
C ASN A 702 -26.79 -6.93 40.69
N SER A 703 -25.63 -7.60 40.81
CA SER A 703 -24.43 -7.30 40.02
C SER A 703 -24.46 -7.93 38.62
N ASP A 704 -25.29 -8.95 38.43
CA ASP A 704 -25.57 -9.55 37.13
C ASP A 704 -26.66 -8.74 36.41
N VAL A 705 -26.25 -7.67 35.72
CA VAL A 705 -27.19 -6.73 35.09
C VAL A 705 -27.71 -7.20 33.75
N ASN A 706 -27.11 -8.25 33.19
CA ASN A 706 -27.56 -8.85 31.94
C ASN A 706 -28.35 -10.17 32.17
N LEU A 707 -28.43 -10.64 33.41
CA LEU A 707 -29.14 -11.83 33.89
C LEU A 707 -28.63 -13.15 33.27
N ASP A 708 -27.34 -13.22 32.92
CA ASP A 708 -26.71 -14.41 32.33
C ASP A 708 -26.14 -15.39 33.39
N SER A 709 -26.36 -15.10 34.67
CA SER A 709 -25.86 -15.85 35.83
C SER A 709 -24.33 -15.88 35.96
N ALA A 710 -23.61 -15.02 35.23
CA ALA A 710 -22.15 -14.95 35.20
C ALA A 710 -21.65 -13.51 35.39
N ILE A 711 -21.27 -13.17 36.62
CA ILE A 711 -20.77 -11.82 36.95
C ILE A 711 -19.36 -11.61 36.38
N ASN A 712 -19.25 -10.84 35.30
CA ASN A 712 -17.99 -10.63 34.57
C ASN A 712 -17.83 -9.18 34.06
N THR A 713 -16.84 -8.93 33.20
CA THR A 713 -16.53 -7.58 32.68
C THR A 713 -17.60 -7.04 31.72
N ARG A 714 -18.45 -7.91 31.16
CA ARG A 714 -19.58 -7.54 30.30
C ARG A 714 -20.68 -6.82 31.08
N ASP A 715 -20.95 -7.24 32.31
CA ASP A 715 -21.89 -6.57 33.23
C ASP A 715 -21.43 -5.15 33.53
N LEU A 716 -20.13 -4.98 33.81
CA LEU A 716 -19.55 -3.67 34.03
C LEU A 716 -19.66 -2.79 32.77
N GLY A 717 -19.43 -3.35 31.59
CA GLY A 717 -19.59 -2.64 30.31
C GLY A 717 -21.02 -2.11 30.08
N ILE A 718 -22.03 -2.92 30.44
CA ILE A 718 -23.46 -2.54 30.33
C ILE A 718 -23.86 -1.49 31.37
N MET A 719 -23.28 -1.53 32.57
CA MET A 719 -23.49 -0.49 33.58
C MET A 719 -22.90 0.85 33.13
N MET A 720 -21.69 0.84 32.55
CA MET A 720 -20.99 2.04 32.10
C MET A 720 -21.63 2.70 30.88
N SER A 721 -22.27 1.91 30.00
CA SER A 721 -22.92 2.43 28.79
C SER A 721 -24.23 3.17 29.08
N ASN A 722 -24.85 2.93 30.25
CA ASN A 722 -26.08 3.60 30.69
C ASN A 722 -25.84 4.74 31.69
N TRP A 723 -24.58 5.19 31.86
CA TRP A 723 -24.24 6.31 32.73
C TRP A 723 -24.46 7.65 32.01
N SER A 724 -25.44 8.44 32.46
CA SER A 724 -25.63 9.82 32.01
C SER A 724 -25.08 10.82 33.03
N ASN A 725 -24.34 11.82 32.55
CA ASN A 725 -23.82 12.95 33.37
C ASN A 725 -24.91 13.77 34.04
#